data_AF-A0A812I750-F1
#
_entry.id   AF-A0A812I750-F1
#
_cell.length_a   1.000
_cell.length_b   1.000
_cell.length_c   1.000
_cell.angle_alpha   90.00
_cell.angle_beta   90.00
_cell.angle_gamma   90.00
#
_symmetry.space_group_name_H-M   'P 1'
#
loop_
_entity.id
_entity.type
_entity.pdbx_description
1 polymer ?
#
loop_
_entity_poly.entity_id
_entity_poly.type
_entity_poly.pdbx_seq_one_letter_code
_entity_poly.pdbx_strand_id
1 'polypeptide(L)'
;MSLNFLHSDCRHVPEESLRRRPNEFHLKAYARLSSMLRPYRDADPARLKITGSGEWGLEQYLGPELRLPFLEPKVLRAIPRNALPFPDTLSENRDRTLELLKLWDSRGLLYLSFEQKQPRELTRVFGAYKTDLHDRQIGDRRGANGLEGRVRGPSRELPPGHLLTCLTVPRGSKLVGASTDRADFYHQAKISASKIEGNATGPPFRLRDLEGTKTLSSVREIAAVSLRSGVSSAEAFGASCLVSPQVPPSLLFDPQTKVCRCFKSLYQGDHAGVDFATEAHGEMLNRAGLLKAPHRLQAKRAPSRTGPWQALIIDDFFALSVEARETDPLSSAAADLVAKAKETYKAEGVVGSPHKDVLGSEVFTAAGAQVDSSSGPLASGRVFVSAPTEKLLALSVISLRAAALPAISEELASSLSGSWISALMFRRCLFSIFDGFFALGKSDPGQASGSHLRFLPRKEAQELVLLASLAPVMMSNVAASFCDRIYCSDSSSVKGAFCSSEASPEVAASLWLSADKKGCYTKLDPEGSPNHNELEALEIDDPPRPLAFDFDALCLFAGSQPPAEACARLGMRVSPIIDLGCSSEFDVLKPSVLEWLLYLIGTGRARSLLVVLPSLELTHRSSRTAAKVEKGTALAMRGPLMRSTGLVARTSKAR
;
A
#
# COMPACT_ATOMS: atom_id res chain seq x y z
N MET A 1 10.70 22.07 28.18
CA MET A 1 10.29 23.32 28.86
C MET A 1 9.08 23.97 28.20
N SER A 2 8.99 24.04 26.86
CA SER A 2 7.83 24.63 26.15
C SER A 2 6.48 23.93 26.42
N LEU A 3 6.50 22.63 26.76
CA LEU A 3 5.30 21.85 27.12
C LEU A 3 4.65 22.29 28.45
N ASN A 4 5.36 23.03 29.31
CA ASN A 4 4.83 23.49 30.60
C ASN A 4 3.80 24.62 30.44
N PHE A 5 3.63 25.16 29.23
CA PHE A 5 2.70 26.24 28.91
C PHE A 5 1.44 25.74 28.17
N LEU A 6 1.25 24.41 28.13
CA LEU A 6 0.14 23.74 27.48
C LEU A 6 -0.75 23.04 28.51
N HIS A 7 -2.06 23.18 28.33
CA HIS A 7 -3.01 22.29 28.96
C HIS A 7 -2.99 20.93 28.23
N SER A 8 -3.52 19.87 28.86
CA SER A 8 -3.52 18.50 28.29
C SER A 8 -4.30 18.37 26.97
N ASP A 9 -5.18 19.33 26.66
CA ASP A 9 -5.92 19.46 25.41
C ASP A 9 -5.19 20.31 24.35
N CYS A 10 -3.91 20.61 24.58
CA CYS A 10 -3.03 21.36 23.69
C CYS A 10 -3.44 22.83 23.48
N ARG A 11 -4.27 23.39 24.35
CA ARG A 11 -4.54 24.83 24.43
C ARG A 11 -3.48 25.55 25.26
N HIS A 12 -3.30 26.85 25.00
CA HIS A 12 -2.45 27.69 25.86
C HIS A 12 -2.99 27.71 27.29
N VAL A 13 -2.09 27.57 28.25
CA VAL A 13 -2.35 28.03 29.61
C VAL A 13 -2.45 29.56 29.53
N PRO A 14 -3.56 30.18 30.01
CA PRO A 14 -3.74 31.63 29.94
C PRO A 14 -2.54 32.36 30.55
N GLU A 15 -2.11 33.47 29.94
CA GLU A 15 -0.89 34.18 30.37
C GLU A 15 -0.98 34.64 31.82
N GLU A 16 -2.18 35.01 32.29
CA GLU A 16 -2.45 35.36 33.68
C GLU A 16 -2.21 34.21 34.68
N SER A 17 -2.23 32.96 34.22
CA SER A 17 -2.02 31.76 35.05
C SER A 17 -0.54 31.36 35.13
N LEU A 18 0.33 32.01 34.36
CA LEU A 18 1.75 31.66 34.26
C LEU A 18 2.61 32.57 35.15
N ARG A 19 3.28 31.98 36.14
CA ARG A 19 4.27 32.70 36.97
C ARG A 19 5.45 33.28 36.18
N ARG A 20 5.72 32.75 34.97
CA ARG A 20 6.73 33.24 34.04
C ARG A 20 6.17 33.22 32.63
N ARG A 21 6.18 34.38 31.96
CA ARG A 21 5.70 34.48 30.58
C ARG A 21 6.59 33.70 29.61
N PRO A 22 6.02 33.08 28.56
CA PRO A 22 6.81 32.44 27.51
C PRO A 22 7.63 33.50 26.77
N ASN A 23 8.90 33.20 26.51
CA ASN A 23 9.74 34.06 25.66
C ASN A 23 9.47 33.75 24.18
N GLU A 24 10.05 34.52 23.27
CA GLU A 24 9.85 34.37 21.82
C GLU A 24 10.18 32.93 21.33
N PHE A 25 11.22 32.32 21.89
CA PHE A 25 11.58 30.94 21.58
C PHE A 25 10.49 29.95 22.03
N HIS A 26 9.93 30.11 23.23
CA HIS A 26 8.83 29.28 23.73
C HIS A 26 7.57 29.45 22.87
N LEU A 27 7.25 30.68 22.43
CA LEU A 27 6.12 30.95 21.55
C LEU A 27 6.31 30.32 20.15
N LYS A 28 7.51 30.43 19.56
CA LYS A 28 7.85 29.77 18.29
C LYS A 28 7.79 28.25 18.41
N ALA A 29 8.37 27.70 19.47
CA ALA A 29 8.31 26.27 19.74
C ALA A 29 6.87 25.78 19.96
N TYR A 30 6.03 26.56 20.66
CA TYR A 30 4.60 26.27 20.82
C TYR A 30 3.87 26.28 19.49
N ALA A 31 4.03 27.34 18.67
CA ALA A 31 3.30 27.45 17.41
C ALA A 31 3.62 26.24 16.52
N ARG A 32 4.89 25.83 16.52
CA ARG A 32 5.35 24.62 15.86
C ARG A 32 4.70 23.35 16.43
N LEU A 33 4.71 23.15 17.75
CA LEU A 33 4.08 22.00 18.41
C LEU A 33 2.58 21.92 18.18
N SER A 34 1.84 23.04 18.35
CA SER A 34 0.40 23.13 18.10
C SER A 34 0.08 22.74 16.65
N SER A 35 0.92 23.18 15.71
CA SER A 35 0.80 22.77 14.32
C SER A 35 1.02 21.26 14.12
N MET A 36 1.98 20.65 14.83
CA MET A 36 2.23 19.19 14.78
C MET A 36 1.10 18.38 15.42
N LEU A 37 0.40 18.93 16.42
CA LEU A 37 -0.72 18.32 17.13
C LEU A 37 -2.03 18.34 16.33
N ARG A 38 -2.07 19.07 15.20
CA ARG A 38 -3.11 18.99 14.16
C ARG A 38 -2.49 18.45 12.88
N PRO A 39 -2.18 17.14 12.82
CA PRO A 39 -1.48 16.53 11.70
C PRO A 39 -2.32 16.55 10.41
N TYR A 40 -3.64 16.65 10.54
CA TYR A 40 -4.57 16.72 9.42
C TYR A 40 -5.29 18.06 9.43
N ARG A 41 -5.39 18.69 8.26
CA ARG A 41 -5.96 20.01 8.06
C ARG A 41 -6.70 20.05 6.72
N ASP A 42 -7.57 21.03 6.55
CA ASP A 42 -8.20 21.28 5.25
C ASP A 42 -7.13 21.56 4.19
N ALA A 43 -7.42 21.22 2.94
CA ALA A 43 -6.47 21.39 1.85
C ALA A 43 -6.10 22.87 1.68
N ASP A 44 -4.79 23.13 1.69
CA ASP A 44 -4.22 24.44 1.39
C ASP A 44 -3.33 24.35 0.13
N PRO A 45 -3.84 24.72 -1.06
CA PRO A 45 -3.08 24.69 -2.29
C PRO A 45 -1.74 25.44 -2.24
N ALA A 46 -1.59 26.47 -1.39
CA ALA A 46 -0.33 27.18 -1.24
C ALA A 46 0.72 26.37 -0.44
N ARG A 47 0.27 25.44 0.41
CA ARG A 47 1.13 24.54 1.21
C ARG A 47 1.30 23.16 0.58
N LEU A 48 0.42 22.74 -0.33
CA LEU A 48 0.50 21.44 -0.97
C LEU A 48 1.68 21.36 -1.93
N LYS A 49 2.66 20.52 -1.59
CA LYS A 49 3.80 20.22 -2.47
C LYS A 49 3.55 18.94 -3.25
N ILE A 50 3.08 19.09 -4.48
CA ILE A 50 3.01 18.01 -5.47
C ILE A 50 4.28 18.10 -6.32
N THR A 51 4.99 17.01 -6.55
CA THR A 51 6.17 16.96 -7.45
C THR A 51 6.07 15.85 -8.49
N GLY A 52 5.18 14.87 -8.30
CA GLY A 52 4.92 13.85 -9.31
C GLY A 52 4.21 14.41 -10.56
N SER A 53 4.45 13.77 -11.70
CA SER A 53 3.86 14.11 -13.00
C SER A 53 2.79 13.12 -13.48
N GLY A 54 2.57 12.01 -12.77
CA GLY A 54 1.62 10.98 -13.20
C GLY A 54 2.02 10.22 -14.47
N GLU A 55 3.33 10.04 -14.72
CA GLU A 55 3.86 9.46 -15.96
C GLU A 55 4.50 8.07 -15.80
N TRP A 56 4.79 7.63 -14.57
CA TRP A 56 5.40 6.32 -14.33
C TRP A 56 4.37 5.21 -14.56
N GLY A 57 4.60 4.36 -15.58
CA GLY A 57 3.69 3.27 -15.95
C GLY A 57 3.78 2.07 -15.01
N LEU A 58 3.14 2.11 -13.84
CA LEU A 58 3.16 1.01 -12.87
C LEU A 58 2.60 -0.30 -13.45
N GLU A 59 1.61 -0.20 -14.34
CA GLU A 59 0.87 -1.34 -14.89
C GLU A 59 1.73 -2.37 -15.62
N GLN A 60 2.93 -1.98 -16.08
CA GLN A 60 3.87 -2.86 -16.76
C GLN A 60 4.58 -3.86 -15.82
N TYR A 61 4.50 -3.60 -14.51
CA TYR A 61 5.16 -4.37 -13.46
C TYR A 61 4.19 -5.07 -12.50
N LEU A 62 2.87 -4.85 -12.67
CA LEU A 62 1.86 -5.49 -11.83
C LEU A 62 1.54 -6.90 -12.31
N GLY A 63 1.41 -7.83 -11.35
CA GLY A 63 0.97 -9.19 -11.60
C GLY A 63 -0.54 -9.28 -11.87
N PRO A 64 -1.05 -10.45 -12.29
CA PRO A 64 -2.45 -10.61 -12.68
C PRO A 64 -3.43 -10.28 -11.55
N GLU A 65 -3.06 -10.49 -10.29
CA GLU A 65 -3.92 -10.17 -9.14
C GLU A 65 -4.15 -8.67 -8.95
N LEU A 66 -3.15 -7.82 -9.26
CA LEU A 66 -3.19 -6.38 -9.01
C LEU A 66 -3.39 -5.55 -10.29
N ARG A 67 -3.04 -6.08 -11.46
CA ARG A 67 -3.06 -5.33 -12.72
C ARG A 67 -4.46 -4.90 -13.13
N LEU A 68 -5.43 -5.82 -13.19
CA LEU A 68 -6.79 -5.45 -13.57
C LEU A 68 -7.45 -4.49 -12.56
N PRO A 69 -7.40 -4.69 -11.23
CA PRO A 69 -7.95 -3.71 -10.28
C PRO A 69 -7.22 -2.36 -10.25
N PHE A 70 -5.97 -2.31 -10.70
CA PHE A 70 -5.27 -1.04 -10.94
C PHE A 70 -5.83 -0.30 -12.17
N LEU A 71 -6.10 -1.02 -13.25
CA LEU A 71 -6.66 -0.47 -14.50
C LEU A 71 -8.16 -0.18 -14.39
N GLU A 72 -8.94 -1.02 -13.75
CA GLU A 72 -10.39 -0.90 -13.64
C GLU A 72 -10.87 -1.25 -12.23
N PRO A 73 -10.92 -0.28 -11.31
CA PRO A 73 -11.26 -0.54 -9.91
C PRO A 73 -12.69 -1.04 -9.70
N LYS A 74 -13.60 -0.93 -10.70
CA LYS A 74 -14.97 -1.46 -10.58
C LYS A 74 -15.00 -2.97 -10.30
N VAL A 75 -13.97 -3.73 -10.70
CA VAL A 75 -13.82 -5.16 -10.36
C VAL A 75 -13.69 -5.44 -8.86
N LEU A 76 -13.31 -4.43 -8.08
CA LEU A 76 -13.20 -4.54 -6.62
C LEU A 76 -14.53 -4.31 -5.91
N ARG A 77 -15.60 -3.86 -6.59
CA ARG A 77 -16.89 -3.54 -5.97
C ARG A 77 -17.62 -4.81 -5.52
N ALA A 78 -17.17 -5.37 -4.40
CA ALA A 78 -17.69 -6.59 -3.80
C ALA A 78 -18.54 -6.30 -2.55
N ILE A 79 -18.51 -5.08 -2.02
CA ILE A 79 -19.22 -4.71 -0.79
C ILE A 79 -20.46 -3.90 -1.15
N PRO A 80 -21.66 -4.30 -0.69
CA PRO A 80 -22.88 -3.53 -0.93
C PRO A 80 -22.84 -2.19 -0.19
N ARG A 81 -23.79 -1.31 -0.53
CA ARG A 81 -23.98 -0.04 0.19
C ARG A 81 -24.10 -0.32 1.70
N ASN A 82 -23.33 0.43 2.48
CA ASN A 82 -23.22 0.27 3.92
C ASN A 82 -23.29 1.62 4.64
N ALA A 83 -23.33 1.57 5.97
CA ALA A 83 -23.40 2.72 6.86
C ALA A 83 -22.02 3.20 7.35
N LEU A 84 -20.91 2.69 6.79
CA LEU A 84 -19.57 3.11 7.19
C LEU A 84 -19.38 4.61 6.95
N PRO A 85 -18.70 5.33 7.86
CA PRO A 85 -18.49 6.76 7.73
C PRO A 85 -17.64 7.10 6.50
N PHE A 86 -17.97 8.20 5.83
CA PHE A 86 -17.26 8.74 4.67
C PHE A 86 -17.29 10.27 4.71
N PRO A 87 -16.36 10.97 4.04
CA PRO A 87 -16.30 12.42 4.12
C PRO A 87 -17.51 13.08 3.46
N ASP A 88 -17.99 14.16 4.06
CA ASP A 88 -18.91 15.08 3.40
C ASP A 88 -18.11 15.96 2.43
N THR A 89 -18.27 15.73 1.13
CA THR A 89 -17.61 16.49 0.08
C THR A 89 -18.46 17.64 -0.42
N LEU A 90 -19.73 17.72 -0.05
CA LEU A 90 -20.67 18.72 -0.59
C LEU A 90 -20.61 20.04 0.19
N SER A 91 -20.16 20.00 1.44
CA SER A 91 -19.93 21.16 2.30
C SER A 91 -18.54 21.80 2.13
N GLU A 92 -17.70 21.28 1.22
CA GLU A 92 -16.37 21.82 0.96
C GLU A 92 -16.41 23.26 0.41
N ASN A 93 -15.44 24.08 0.83
CA ASN A 93 -15.33 25.45 0.35
C ASN A 93 -15.02 25.46 -1.15
N ARG A 94 -15.92 26.06 -1.92
CA ARG A 94 -15.87 26.06 -3.39
C ARG A 94 -14.66 26.82 -3.94
N ASP A 95 -14.32 27.98 -3.39
CA ASP A 95 -13.20 28.80 -3.86
C ASP A 95 -11.87 28.09 -3.61
N ARG A 96 -11.72 27.52 -2.41
CA ARG A 96 -10.54 26.73 -2.05
C ARG A 96 -10.37 25.50 -2.91
N THR A 97 -11.48 24.85 -3.20
CA THR A 97 -11.52 23.73 -4.12
C THR A 97 -11.08 24.16 -5.52
N LEU A 98 -11.56 25.31 -6.03
CA LEU A 98 -11.13 25.84 -7.33
C LEU A 98 -9.63 26.12 -7.39
N GLU A 99 -9.03 26.66 -6.34
CA GLU A 99 -7.57 26.85 -6.23
C GLU A 99 -6.81 25.51 -6.32
N LEU A 100 -7.32 24.47 -5.67
CA LEU A 100 -6.75 23.12 -5.75
C LEU A 100 -6.80 22.58 -7.19
N LEU A 101 -7.88 22.82 -7.91
CA LEU A 101 -8.01 22.40 -9.31
C LEU A 101 -7.01 23.13 -10.21
N LYS A 102 -6.82 24.43 -10.00
CA LYS A 102 -5.81 25.22 -10.72
C LYS A 102 -4.41 24.72 -10.42
N LEU A 103 -4.13 24.30 -9.18
CA LEU A 103 -2.87 23.65 -8.83
C LEU A 103 -2.71 22.36 -9.64
N TRP A 104 -3.71 21.48 -9.71
CA TRP A 104 -3.64 20.25 -10.51
C TRP A 104 -3.46 20.53 -12.01
N ASP A 105 -4.22 21.47 -12.56
CA ASP A 105 -4.14 21.88 -13.97
C ASP A 105 -2.74 22.41 -14.32
N SER A 106 -2.16 23.23 -13.43
CA SER A 106 -0.80 23.74 -13.61
C SER A 106 0.27 22.65 -13.68
N ARG A 107 -0.03 21.45 -13.16
CA ARG A 107 0.84 20.27 -13.15
C ARG A 107 0.43 19.21 -14.17
N GLY A 108 -0.61 19.43 -14.98
CA GLY A 108 -1.14 18.42 -15.90
C GLY A 108 -1.85 17.25 -15.22
N LEU A 109 -2.23 17.41 -13.94
CA LEU A 109 -2.83 16.36 -13.11
C LEU A 109 -4.35 16.52 -12.95
N LEU A 110 -4.97 17.44 -13.72
CA LEU A 110 -6.41 17.64 -13.72
C LEU A 110 -7.08 16.81 -14.82
N TYR A 111 -8.10 16.05 -14.44
CA TYR A 111 -8.97 15.30 -15.34
C TYR A 111 -10.44 15.67 -15.13
N LEU A 112 -11.23 15.70 -16.21
CA LEU A 112 -12.64 16.08 -16.22
C LEU A 112 -13.55 14.84 -16.33
N SER A 113 -14.27 14.54 -15.26
CA SER A 113 -15.20 13.41 -15.18
C SER A 113 -16.65 13.86 -15.41
N PHE A 114 -17.29 13.28 -16.41
CA PHE A 114 -18.71 13.46 -16.73
C PHE A 114 -19.56 12.27 -16.25
N GLU A 115 -18.94 11.22 -15.71
CA GLU A 115 -19.68 10.12 -15.09
C GLU A 115 -20.39 10.63 -13.82
N GLN A 116 -21.67 10.29 -13.68
CA GLN A 116 -22.45 10.66 -12.51
C GLN A 116 -21.94 9.89 -11.28
N LYS A 117 -21.49 10.61 -10.25
CA LYS A 117 -20.99 10.03 -9.00
C LYS A 117 -22.00 10.19 -7.87
N GLN A 118 -22.10 9.17 -7.03
CA GLN A 118 -22.79 9.23 -5.75
C GLN A 118 -21.90 9.93 -4.70
N PRO A 119 -22.46 10.55 -3.64
CA PRO A 119 -21.67 11.20 -2.60
C PRO A 119 -20.59 10.31 -1.98
N ARG A 120 -20.86 9.01 -1.79
CA ARG A 120 -19.91 8.02 -1.26
C ARG A 120 -18.74 7.73 -2.23
N GLU A 121 -18.92 7.95 -3.53
CA GLU A 121 -17.87 7.75 -4.54
C GLU A 121 -16.97 8.98 -4.69
N LEU A 122 -17.33 10.11 -4.07
CA LEU A 122 -16.52 11.33 -4.10
C LEU A 122 -15.43 11.29 -3.02
N THR A 123 -14.25 11.77 -3.40
CA THR A 123 -13.08 11.89 -2.55
C THR A 123 -12.97 13.32 -2.02
N ARG A 124 -12.70 13.47 -0.72
CA ARG A 124 -12.29 14.74 -0.12
C ARG A 124 -10.78 14.84 -0.12
N VAL A 125 -10.22 15.99 -0.46
CA VAL A 125 -8.77 16.21 -0.41
C VAL A 125 -8.41 17.02 0.83
N PHE A 126 -7.41 16.58 1.57
CA PHE A 126 -6.95 17.28 2.77
C PHE A 126 -5.42 17.28 2.87
N GLY A 127 -4.89 18.18 3.70
CA GLY A 127 -3.46 18.34 3.94
C GLY A 127 -3.01 17.51 5.14
N ALA A 128 -1.96 16.71 4.97
CA ALA A 128 -1.24 16.09 6.06
C ALA A 128 0.08 16.82 6.31
N TYR A 129 0.31 17.27 7.54
CA TYR A 129 1.52 18.02 7.90
C TYR A 129 2.80 17.25 7.53
N LYS A 130 3.70 17.90 6.77
CA LYS A 130 5.02 17.34 6.41
C LYS A 130 6.16 18.16 7.01
N THR A 131 6.07 19.48 6.85
CA THR A 131 7.06 20.45 7.31
C THR A 131 6.36 21.76 7.68
N ASP A 132 7.08 22.69 8.29
CA ASP A 132 6.54 24.00 8.65
C ASP A 132 5.93 24.73 7.43
N LEU A 133 6.50 24.52 6.23
CA LEU A 133 6.09 25.18 4.98
C LEU A 133 5.16 24.36 4.09
N HIS A 134 5.17 23.03 4.19
CA HIS A 134 4.51 22.16 3.24
C HIS A 134 3.68 21.06 3.89
N ASP A 135 2.57 20.75 3.24
CA ASP A 135 1.70 19.62 3.57
C ASP A 135 1.67 18.61 2.40
N ARG A 136 1.40 17.34 2.71
CA ARG A 136 1.12 16.27 1.73
C ARG A 136 -0.35 16.30 1.35
N GLN A 137 -0.64 16.07 0.08
CA GLN A 137 -2.00 15.87 -0.39
C GLN A 137 -2.45 14.45 -0.07
N ILE A 138 -3.55 14.30 0.66
CA ILE A 138 -4.17 13.00 0.95
C ILE A 138 -5.60 13.00 0.38
N GLY A 139 -5.97 11.90 -0.28
CA GLY A 139 -7.34 11.66 -0.73
C GLY A 139 -8.10 10.83 0.30
N ASP A 140 -9.07 11.42 0.98
CA ASP A 140 -10.00 10.69 1.84
C ASP A 140 -10.97 9.86 0.99
N ARG A 141 -10.57 8.63 0.71
CA ARG A 141 -11.32 7.66 -0.08
C ARG A 141 -12.14 6.69 0.78
N ARG A 142 -12.40 6.99 2.06
CA ARG A 142 -13.14 6.08 2.97
C ARG A 142 -14.48 5.63 2.38
N GLY A 143 -15.17 6.50 1.65
CA GLY A 143 -16.42 6.18 0.95
C GLY A 143 -16.24 5.09 -0.11
N ALA A 144 -15.39 5.34 -1.11
CA ALA A 144 -15.11 4.40 -2.20
C ALA A 144 -14.44 3.11 -1.70
N ASN A 145 -13.42 3.22 -0.84
CA ASN A 145 -12.74 2.07 -0.23
C ASN A 145 -13.70 1.19 0.57
N GLY A 146 -14.75 1.76 1.16
CA GLY A 146 -15.78 1.01 1.88
C GLY A 146 -16.72 0.19 0.99
N LEU A 147 -16.64 0.35 -0.34
CA LEU A 147 -17.37 -0.45 -1.33
C LEU A 147 -16.48 -1.52 -1.98
N GLU A 148 -15.17 -1.45 -1.76
CA GLU A 148 -14.17 -2.26 -2.44
C GLU A 148 -13.69 -3.42 -1.53
N GLY A 149 -13.67 -4.63 -2.08
CA GLY A 149 -13.07 -5.80 -1.46
C GLY A 149 -11.55 -5.69 -1.42
N ARG A 150 -10.93 -6.27 -0.40
CA ARG A 150 -9.48 -6.25 -0.21
C ARG A 150 -8.76 -7.12 -1.25
N VAL A 151 -7.73 -6.58 -1.89
CA VAL A 151 -6.78 -7.36 -2.71
C VAL A 151 -5.67 -7.96 -1.86
N ARG A 152 -5.10 -9.08 -2.29
CA ARG A 152 -3.85 -9.58 -1.70
C ARG A 152 -2.69 -8.97 -2.46
N GLY A 153 -1.73 -8.41 -1.73
CA GLY A 153 -0.52 -7.90 -2.33
C GLY A 153 0.70 -8.01 -1.41
N PRO A 154 1.86 -7.53 -1.90
CA PRO A 154 3.16 -7.73 -1.25
C PRO A 154 3.36 -6.90 0.02
N SER A 155 2.42 -6.01 0.39
CA SER A 155 2.49 -5.23 1.63
C SER A 155 2.61 -6.12 2.89
N ARG A 156 2.04 -7.33 2.86
CA ARG A 156 2.16 -8.35 3.92
C ARG A 156 3.59 -8.87 4.14
N GLU A 157 4.44 -8.72 3.12
CA GLU A 157 5.81 -9.24 3.08
C GLU A 157 6.86 -8.16 3.38
N LEU A 158 6.42 -6.93 3.69
CA LEU A 158 7.32 -5.82 4.00
C LEU A 158 8.21 -6.17 5.20
N PRO A 159 9.55 -6.07 5.06
CA PRO A 159 10.46 -6.48 6.11
C PRO A 159 10.32 -5.56 7.34
N PRO A 160 10.00 -6.10 8.53
CA PRO A 160 9.97 -5.28 9.74
C PRO A 160 11.40 -4.99 10.22
N GLY A 161 11.63 -3.85 10.87
CA GLY A 161 12.97 -3.46 11.33
C GLY A 161 13.68 -4.47 12.23
N HIS A 162 12.94 -5.18 13.09
CA HIS A 162 13.53 -6.23 13.95
C HIS A 162 14.04 -7.44 13.16
N LEU A 163 13.67 -7.62 11.88
CA LEU A 163 14.29 -8.63 11.02
C LEU A 163 15.80 -8.43 10.91
N LEU A 164 16.27 -7.17 11.03
CA LEU A 164 17.69 -6.86 10.97
C LEU A 164 18.48 -7.40 12.18
N THR A 165 17.82 -7.81 13.27
CA THR A 165 18.53 -8.51 14.38
C THR A 165 18.98 -9.91 14.01
N CYS A 166 18.51 -10.45 12.87
CA CYS A 166 18.90 -11.76 12.34
C CYS A 166 20.11 -11.69 11.41
N LEU A 167 20.62 -10.49 11.08
CA LEU A 167 21.83 -10.37 10.27
C LEU A 167 23.03 -10.95 11.02
N THR A 168 24.00 -11.46 10.27
CA THR A 168 25.24 -12.01 10.84
C THR A 168 26.42 -11.17 10.35
N VAL A 169 27.10 -10.50 11.26
CA VAL A 169 28.30 -9.70 10.97
C VAL A 169 29.52 -10.36 11.61
N PRO A 170 30.54 -10.79 10.86
CA PRO A 170 31.76 -11.32 11.44
C PRO A 170 32.40 -10.33 12.42
N ARG A 171 32.94 -10.86 13.53
CA ARG A 171 33.60 -10.02 14.53
C ARG A 171 34.78 -9.27 13.92
N GLY A 172 34.81 -7.95 14.08
CA GLY A 172 35.85 -7.07 13.52
C GLY A 172 35.53 -6.54 12.11
N SER A 173 34.47 -7.04 11.47
CA SER A 173 33.87 -6.42 10.29
C SER A 173 32.85 -5.36 10.69
N LYS A 174 32.51 -4.49 9.75
CA LYS A 174 31.48 -3.46 9.92
C LYS A 174 30.29 -3.71 9.02
N LEU A 175 29.14 -3.18 9.40
CA LEU A 175 27.92 -3.21 8.61
C LEU A 175 27.68 -1.83 8.02
N VAL A 176 27.67 -1.74 6.69
CA VAL A 176 27.42 -0.50 5.96
C VAL A 176 26.02 -0.55 5.35
N GLY A 177 25.28 0.55 5.49
CA GLY A 177 23.95 0.72 4.92
C GLY A 177 23.93 1.83 3.87
N ALA A 178 23.17 1.60 2.81
CA ALA A 178 22.86 2.58 1.79
C ALA A 178 21.35 2.55 1.49
N SER A 179 20.76 3.70 1.17
CA SER A 179 19.32 3.83 0.88
C SER A 179 19.01 4.98 -0.07
N THR A 180 17.81 4.94 -0.67
CA THR A 180 17.29 6.00 -1.54
C THR A 180 15.86 6.38 -1.18
N ASP A 181 15.54 7.67 -1.22
CA ASP A 181 14.18 8.22 -1.00
C ASP A 181 13.55 8.61 -2.34
N ARG A 182 12.27 8.27 -2.56
CA ARG A 182 11.52 8.71 -3.75
C ARG A 182 10.59 9.87 -3.42
N ALA A 183 10.64 10.92 -4.23
CA ALA A 183 9.87 12.12 -3.98
C ALA A 183 8.43 11.96 -4.47
N ASP A 184 7.45 12.06 -3.58
CA ASP A 184 6.03 12.10 -3.97
C ASP A 184 5.60 10.86 -4.80
N PHE A 185 6.10 9.70 -4.38
CA PHE A 185 6.12 8.44 -5.15
C PHE A 185 4.77 8.07 -5.78
N TYR A 186 3.68 8.11 -5.00
CA TYR A 186 2.34 7.79 -5.49
C TYR A 186 1.87 8.72 -6.61
N HIS A 187 2.18 10.03 -6.52
CA HIS A 187 1.76 11.02 -7.52
C HIS A 187 2.60 10.95 -8.82
N GLN A 188 3.62 10.11 -8.86
CA GLN A 188 4.33 9.81 -10.10
C GLN A 188 3.60 8.76 -10.92
N ALA A 189 2.66 8.00 -10.34
CA ALA A 189 1.98 6.89 -11.00
C ALA A 189 1.05 7.37 -12.12
N LYS A 190 1.24 6.83 -13.31
CA LYS A 190 0.30 6.88 -14.41
C LYS A 190 -0.82 5.88 -14.14
N ILE A 191 -2.06 6.34 -14.28
CA ILE A 191 -3.25 5.53 -14.03
C ILE A 191 -4.21 5.63 -15.23
N SER A 192 -5.01 4.59 -15.45
CA SER A 192 -6.01 4.53 -16.53
C SER A 192 -7.11 5.57 -16.32
N ALA A 193 -7.84 5.91 -17.39
CA ALA A 193 -9.03 6.76 -17.30
C ALA A 193 -10.03 6.23 -16.26
N SER A 194 -10.32 4.92 -16.27
CA SER A 194 -11.22 4.28 -15.30
C SER A 194 -10.76 4.42 -13.84
N LYS A 195 -9.45 4.34 -13.57
CA LYS A 195 -8.92 4.55 -12.22
C LYS A 195 -8.99 6.02 -11.82
N ILE A 196 -8.74 6.94 -12.75
CA ILE A 196 -8.89 8.39 -12.54
C ILE A 196 -10.34 8.76 -12.23
N GLU A 197 -11.30 8.14 -12.91
CA GLU A 197 -12.73 8.30 -12.63
C GLU A 197 -13.09 7.97 -11.17
N GLY A 198 -12.37 7.04 -10.54
CA GLY A 198 -12.50 6.71 -9.11
C GLY A 198 -11.90 7.75 -8.15
N ASN A 199 -11.12 8.70 -8.65
CA ASN A 199 -10.49 9.79 -7.89
C ASN A 199 -11.33 11.09 -7.90
N ALA A 200 -12.58 11.02 -8.35
CA ALA A 200 -13.47 12.17 -8.47
C ALA A 200 -13.67 12.91 -7.13
N THR A 201 -13.65 14.24 -7.17
CA THR A 201 -13.82 15.11 -6.00
C THR A 201 -15.12 15.89 -6.04
N GLY A 202 -15.74 16.09 -4.87
CA GLY A 202 -16.93 16.91 -4.68
C GLY A 202 -16.62 18.35 -4.28
N PRO A 203 -17.64 19.24 -4.26
CA PRO A 203 -18.90 19.12 -5.00
C PRO A 203 -18.66 19.33 -6.50
N PRO A 204 -19.51 18.86 -7.42
CA PRO A 204 -19.35 19.10 -8.86
C PRO A 204 -19.32 20.59 -9.24
N PHE A 205 -18.56 20.93 -10.29
CA PHE A 205 -18.50 22.28 -10.86
C PHE A 205 -19.29 22.35 -12.16
N ARG A 206 -19.65 23.54 -12.61
CA ARG A 206 -20.16 23.76 -13.98
C ARG A 206 -18.96 24.04 -14.88
N LEU A 207 -19.06 23.71 -16.17
CA LEU A 207 -17.97 23.95 -17.11
C LEU A 207 -17.53 25.41 -17.17
N ARG A 208 -18.46 26.37 -17.03
CA ARG A 208 -18.12 27.81 -16.97
C ARG A 208 -17.14 28.17 -15.86
N ASP A 209 -17.11 27.39 -14.77
CA ASP A 209 -16.23 27.65 -13.64
C ASP A 209 -14.78 27.18 -13.91
N LEU A 210 -14.59 26.36 -14.95
CA LEU A 210 -13.31 25.81 -15.36
C LEU A 210 -12.74 26.52 -16.59
N GLU A 211 -13.38 27.60 -17.04
CA GLU A 211 -12.85 28.43 -18.13
C GLU A 211 -11.47 28.99 -17.75
N GLY A 212 -10.54 28.95 -18.71
CA GLY A 212 -9.14 29.32 -18.50
C GLY A 212 -8.23 28.20 -17.97
N THR A 213 -8.77 27.01 -17.67
CA THR A 213 -7.93 25.82 -17.41
C THR A 213 -7.35 25.26 -18.71
N LYS A 214 -6.10 24.80 -18.66
CA LYS A 214 -5.43 24.17 -19.81
C LYS A 214 -6.15 22.88 -20.20
N THR A 215 -6.53 22.04 -19.23
CA THR A 215 -7.25 20.78 -19.49
C THR A 215 -8.52 21.00 -20.30
N LEU A 216 -9.38 21.96 -19.93
CA LEU A 216 -10.63 22.21 -20.68
C LEU A 216 -10.35 22.68 -22.11
N SER A 217 -9.35 23.56 -22.29
CA SER A 217 -8.97 24.04 -23.63
C SER A 217 -8.45 22.91 -24.53
N SER A 218 -7.57 22.06 -24.02
CA SER A 218 -7.03 20.91 -24.75
C SER A 218 -8.13 19.91 -25.13
N VAL A 219 -9.05 19.62 -24.22
CA VAL A 219 -10.16 18.69 -24.47
C VAL A 219 -11.10 19.21 -25.56
N ARG A 220 -11.42 20.51 -25.57
CA ARG A 220 -12.23 21.13 -26.62
C ARG A 220 -11.53 21.11 -27.98
N GLU A 221 -10.21 21.30 -28.00
CA GLU A 221 -9.42 21.20 -29.23
C GLU A 221 -9.42 19.76 -29.78
N ILE A 222 -9.21 18.76 -28.93
CA ILE A 222 -9.29 17.34 -29.30
C ILE A 222 -10.68 17.00 -29.86
N ALA A 223 -11.74 17.50 -29.23
CA ALA A 223 -13.11 17.31 -29.71
C ALA A 223 -13.30 17.92 -31.12
N ALA A 224 -12.82 19.14 -31.34
CA ALA A 224 -12.91 19.82 -32.62
C ALA A 224 -12.09 19.11 -33.72
N VAL A 225 -10.91 18.60 -33.40
CA VAL A 225 -10.06 17.82 -34.34
C VAL A 225 -10.72 16.49 -34.69
N SER A 226 -11.27 15.79 -33.69
CA SER A 226 -11.93 14.49 -33.90
C SER A 226 -13.15 14.63 -34.81
N LEU A 227 -13.98 15.66 -34.59
CA LEU A 227 -15.11 15.98 -35.45
C LEU A 227 -14.71 16.30 -36.90
N ARG A 228 -13.56 16.98 -37.11
CA ARG A 228 -13.05 17.28 -38.45
C ARG A 228 -12.42 16.09 -39.16
N SER A 229 -11.74 15.23 -38.42
CA SER A 229 -10.99 14.08 -38.96
C SER A 229 -11.84 12.82 -39.14
N GLY A 230 -13.06 12.78 -38.59
CA GLY A 230 -13.92 11.61 -38.62
C GLY A 230 -13.47 10.49 -37.68
N VAL A 231 -12.43 10.73 -36.85
CA VAL A 231 -11.99 9.81 -35.81
C VAL A 231 -13.02 9.79 -34.68
N SER A 232 -13.26 8.62 -34.09
CA SER A 232 -14.13 8.48 -32.93
C SER A 232 -13.66 9.40 -31.81
N SER A 233 -14.52 10.33 -31.36
CA SER A 233 -14.18 11.22 -30.25
C SER A 233 -13.86 10.44 -28.98
N ALA A 234 -14.47 9.26 -28.79
CA ALA A 234 -14.21 8.42 -27.64
C ALA A 234 -12.79 7.84 -27.64
N GLU A 235 -12.27 7.46 -28.81
CA GLU A 235 -10.90 6.98 -28.96
C GLU A 235 -9.90 8.13 -28.70
N ALA A 236 -10.15 9.30 -29.27
CA ALA A 236 -9.30 10.47 -29.08
C ALA A 236 -9.27 10.94 -27.61
N PHE A 237 -10.43 10.98 -26.95
CA PHE A 237 -10.53 11.31 -25.53
C PHE A 237 -9.83 10.26 -24.66
N GLY A 238 -10.06 8.97 -24.92
CA GLY A 238 -9.38 7.87 -24.24
C GLY A 238 -7.85 7.98 -24.34
N ALA A 239 -7.33 8.26 -25.53
CA ALA A 239 -5.90 8.43 -25.77
C ALA A 239 -5.32 9.65 -25.02
N SER A 240 -6.07 10.75 -24.92
CA SER A 240 -5.62 11.96 -24.22
C SER A 240 -5.56 11.79 -22.70
N CYS A 241 -6.44 10.95 -22.14
CA CYS A 241 -6.58 10.77 -20.70
C CYS A 241 -6.78 12.11 -19.95
N LEU A 242 -7.60 13.00 -20.52
CA LEU A 242 -7.95 14.31 -19.94
C LEU A 242 -9.43 14.43 -19.56
N VAL A 243 -10.28 13.58 -20.15
CA VAL A 243 -11.73 13.61 -20.00
C VAL A 243 -12.33 12.21 -20.10
N SER A 244 -13.52 12.00 -19.51
CA SER A 244 -14.32 10.78 -19.70
C SER A 244 -14.41 10.38 -21.17
N PRO A 245 -13.94 9.17 -21.57
CA PRO A 245 -13.90 8.79 -22.98
C PRO A 245 -15.28 8.81 -23.65
N GLN A 246 -16.34 8.46 -22.91
CA GLN A 246 -17.70 8.34 -23.45
C GLN A 246 -18.49 9.66 -23.42
N VAL A 247 -17.86 10.79 -23.10
CA VAL A 247 -18.57 12.08 -23.07
C VAL A 247 -19.00 12.51 -24.48
N PRO A 248 -20.28 12.89 -24.68
CA PRO A 248 -20.68 13.54 -25.92
C PRO A 248 -19.95 14.88 -26.10
N PRO A 249 -19.31 15.14 -27.27
CA PRO A 249 -18.55 16.37 -27.49
C PRO A 249 -19.34 17.67 -27.24
N SER A 250 -20.66 17.66 -27.48
CA SER A 250 -21.53 18.82 -27.25
C SER A 250 -21.55 19.28 -25.80
N LEU A 251 -21.43 18.36 -24.84
CA LEU A 251 -21.42 18.69 -23.42
C LEU A 251 -20.19 19.49 -23.00
N LEU A 252 -19.08 19.39 -23.74
CA LEU A 252 -17.85 20.16 -23.49
C LEU A 252 -18.01 21.66 -23.76
N PHE A 253 -19.04 22.03 -24.52
CA PHE A 253 -19.32 23.41 -24.92
C PHE A 253 -20.54 24.01 -24.21
N ASP A 254 -21.29 23.21 -23.43
CA ASP A 254 -22.40 23.72 -22.62
C ASP A 254 -21.88 24.26 -21.26
N PRO A 255 -21.96 25.58 -21.01
CA PRO A 255 -21.46 26.18 -19.78
C PRO A 255 -22.17 25.70 -18.50
N GLN A 256 -23.38 25.14 -18.63
CA GLN A 256 -24.18 24.65 -17.50
C GLN A 256 -23.92 23.18 -17.14
N THR A 257 -23.24 22.43 -18.02
CA THR A 257 -22.95 21.03 -17.78
C THR A 257 -22.12 20.86 -16.51
N LYS A 258 -22.56 19.94 -15.65
CA LYS A 258 -21.89 19.60 -14.40
C LYS A 258 -20.78 18.59 -14.66
N VAL A 259 -19.63 18.80 -14.02
CA VAL A 259 -18.43 17.99 -14.18
C VAL A 259 -17.76 17.78 -12.82
N CYS A 260 -17.36 16.54 -12.55
CA CYS A 260 -16.52 16.19 -11.43
C CYS A 260 -15.05 16.37 -11.83
N ARG A 261 -14.19 16.72 -10.87
CA ARG A 261 -12.76 16.85 -11.14
C ARG A 261 -12.03 15.71 -10.48
N CYS A 262 -11.12 15.10 -11.21
CA CYS A 262 -10.34 13.99 -10.72
C CYS A 262 -8.86 14.35 -10.69
N PHE A 263 -8.18 13.82 -9.69
CA PHE A 263 -6.72 13.84 -9.65
C PHE A 263 -6.18 12.71 -10.54
N LYS A 264 -5.39 13.08 -11.53
CA LYS A 264 -4.85 12.19 -12.58
C LYS A 264 -3.60 11.41 -12.13
N SER A 265 -3.57 10.97 -10.87
CA SER A 265 -2.53 10.07 -10.35
C SER A 265 -3.02 9.30 -9.13
N LEU A 266 -2.22 8.38 -8.60
CA LEU A 266 -2.62 7.54 -7.48
C LEU A 266 -2.64 8.35 -6.17
N TYR A 267 -3.78 8.38 -5.47
CA TYR A 267 -3.87 9.05 -4.19
C TYR A 267 -3.17 8.27 -3.08
N GLN A 268 -2.49 9.00 -2.19
CA GLN A 268 -2.28 8.51 -0.81
C GLN A 268 -3.67 8.44 -0.14
N GLY A 269 -4.15 7.21 0.13
CA GLY A 269 -5.51 6.96 0.64
C GLY A 269 -6.30 5.92 -0.16
N ASP A 270 -5.82 5.51 -1.34
CA ASP A 270 -6.31 4.30 -2.02
C ASP A 270 -5.91 3.07 -1.19
N HIS A 271 -6.88 2.22 -0.85
CA HIS A 271 -6.64 1.07 0.02
C HIS A 271 -5.72 0.01 -0.60
N ALA A 272 -5.70 -0.11 -1.93
CA ALA A 272 -4.81 -1.01 -2.67
C ALA A 272 -3.54 -0.29 -3.15
N GLY A 273 -3.42 1.03 -2.91
CA GLY A 273 -2.32 1.86 -3.38
C GLY A 273 -0.94 1.36 -2.92
N VAL A 274 -0.83 0.92 -1.66
CA VAL A 274 0.43 0.38 -1.11
C VAL A 274 0.87 -0.87 -1.86
N ASP A 275 -0.06 -1.77 -2.16
CA ASP A 275 0.23 -3.01 -2.87
C ASP A 275 0.63 -2.75 -4.33
N PHE A 276 -0.10 -1.86 -5.04
CA PHE A 276 0.27 -1.45 -6.40
C PHE A 276 1.69 -0.86 -6.44
N ALA A 277 1.97 0.08 -5.55
CA ALA A 277 3.27 0.74 -5.50
C ALA A 277 4.40 -0.23 -5.16
N THR A 278 4.18 -1.12 -4.17
CA THR A 278 5.19 -2.07 -3.71
C THR A 278 5.48 -3.18 -4.73
N GLU A 279 4.43 -3.72 -5.39
CA GLU A 279 4.64 -4.75 -6.42
C GLU A 279 5.35 -4.15 -7.63
N ALA A 280 4.86 -3.02 -8.15
CA ALA A 280 5.44 -2.40 -9.33
C ALA A 280 6.90 -2.00 -9.11
N HIS A 281 7.20 -1.39 -7.96
CA HIS A 281 8.57 -1.00 -7.60
C HIS A 281 9.47 -2.23 -7.41
N GLY A 282 8.97 -3.25 -6.72
CA GLY A 282 9.71 -4.49 -6.47
C GLY A 282 10.07 -5.21 -7.78
N GLU A 283 9.13 -5.33 -8.70
CA GLU A 283 9.33 -5.98 -9.99
C GLU A 283 10.21 -5.16 -10.94
N MET A 284 10.07 -3.83 -10.97
CA MET A 284 10.98 -2.94 -11.71
C MET A 284 12.43 -3.14 -11.30
N LEU A 285 12.71 -3.11 -9.99
CA LEU A 285 14.06 -3.37 -9.46
C LEU A 285 14.49 -4.83 -9.70
N ASN A 286 13.56 -5.79 -9.64
CA ASN A 286 13.84 -7.19 -9.91
C ASN A 286 14.32 -7.44 -11.35
N ARG A 287 13.71 -6.78 -12.33
CA ARG A 287 14.13 -6.83 -13.75
C ARG A 287 15.51 -6.23 -13.97
N ALA A 288 15.88 -5.21 -13.20
CA ALA A 288 17.23 -4.67 -13.18
C ALA A 288 18.26 -5.59 -12.47
N GLY A 289 17.84 -6.74 -11.93
CA GLY A 289 18.71 -7.69 -11.22
C GLY A 289 18.96 -7.33 -9.75
N LEU A 290 18.15 -6.45 -9.17
CA LEU A 290 18.12 -6.16 -7.73
C LEU A 290 17.04 -7.04 -7.06
N LEU A 291 16.97 -7.04 -5.72
CA LEU A 291 15.94 -7.78 -4.96
C LEU A 291 15.79 -9.28 -5.35
N LYS A 292 16.88 -9.93 -5.78
CA LYS A 292 16.91 -11.37 -6.09
C LYS A 292 17.07 -12.19 -4.82
N ALA A 293 16.46 -13.38 -4.79
CA ALA A 293 16.78 -14.38 -3.79
C ALA A 293 18.25 -14.86 -3.97
N PRO A 294 18.97 -15.23 -2.89
CA PRO A 294 18.56 -15.23 -1.48
C PRO A 294 18.83 -13.90 -0.75
N HIS A 295 19.21 -12.84 -1.46
CA HIS A 295 19.67 -11.57 -0.90
C HIS A 295 18.53 -10.60 -0.52
N ARG A 296 17.30 -10.88 -0.96
CA ARG A 296 16.12 -10.06 -0.62
C ARG A 296 15.63 -10.35 0.80
N LEU A 297 15.53 -9.32 1.64
CA LEU A 297 14.88 -9.37 2.94
C LEU A 297 13.37 -9.17 2.79
N GLN A 298 12.60 -10.11 3.33
CA GLN A 298 11.14 -10.08 3.36
C GLN A 298 10.65 -10.59 4.70
N ALA A 299 9.48 -10.12 5.15
CA ALA A 299 8.81 -10.75 6.28
C ALA A 299 8.49 -12.22 5.95
N LYS A 300 8.41 -13.05 7.00
CA LYS A 300 8.08 -14.49 6.90
C LYS A 300 9.07 -15.34 6.10
N ARG A 301 10.17 -14.78 5.61
CA ARG A 301 11.25 -15.51 4.95
C ARG A 301 12.53 -15.37 5.76
N ALA A 302 13.25 -16.48 5.92
CA ALA A 302 14.54 -16.47 6.59
C ALA A 302 15.54 -15.62 5.78
N PRO A 303 16.23 -14.65 6.39
CA PRO A 303 17.33 -13.94 5.74
C PRO A 303 18.45 -14.90 5.35
N SER A 304 19.15 -14.59 4.26
CA SER A 304 20.42 -15.25 3.96
C SER A 304 21.44 -14.99 5.07
N ARG A 305 22.24 -16.02 5.38
CA ARG A 305 23.31 -15.93 6.40
C ARG A 305 24.36 -14.86 6.05
N THR A 306 24.61 -14.67 4.76
CA THR A 306 25.63 -13.74 4.22
C THR A 306 25.00 -12.70 3.32
N GLY A 307 25.46 -11.45 3.44
CA GLY A 307 25.06 -10.37 2.55
C GLY A 307 25.71 -10.44 1.16
N PRO A 308 25.54 -9.39 0.34
CA PRO A 308 24.77 -8.18 0.65
C PRO A 308 23.28 -8.49 0.76
N TRP A 309 22.57 -7.74 1.60
CA TRP A 309 21.13 -7.84 1.78
C TRP A 309 20.45 -6.63 1.15
N GLN A 310 19.29 -6.85 0.55
CA GLN A 310 18.51 -5.79 -0.11
C GLN A 310 17.08 -5.86 0.38
N ALA A 311 16.45 -4.72 0.58
CA ALA A 311 15.04 -4.67 0.90
C ALA A 311 14.36 -3.47 0.26
N LEU A 312 13.05 -3.61 0.16
CA LEU A 312 12.17 -2.59 -0.37
C LEU A 312 10.99 -2.42 0.59
N ILE A 313 10.74 -1.17 0.98
CA ILE A 313 9.57 -0.76 1.76
C ILE A 313 8.86 0.34 1.00
N ILE A 314 7.85 -0.04 0.22
CA ILE A 314 7.05 0.88 -0.59
C ILE A 314 7.96 1.69 -1.54
N ASP A 315 8.35 2.91 -1.17
CA ASP A 315 9.21 3.82 -1.92
C ASP A 315 10.69 3.76 -1.50
N ASP A 316 10.99 3.20 -0.32
CA ASP A 316 12.34 3.14 0.23
C ASP A 316 13.05 1.84 -0.16
N PHE A 317 14.01 1.93 -1.08
CA PHE A 317 14.98 0.86 -1.34
C PHE A 317 16.22 1.06 -0.47
N PHE A 318 16.69 -0.01 0.16
CA PHE A 318 17.95 0.00 0.90
C PHE A 318 18.73 -1.30 0.72
N ALA A 319 20.05 -1.18 0.84
CA ALA A 319 21.00 -2.28 0.78
C ALA A 319 21.94 -2.23 1.98
N LEU A 320 22.37 -3.40 2.43
CA LEU A 320 23.25 -3.61 3.57
C LEU A 320 24.39 -4.54 3.16
N SER A 321 25.63 -4.21 3.50
CA SER A 321 26.78 -5.07 3.22
C SER A 321 27.73 -5.15 4.41
N VAL A 322 28.34 -6.32 4.56
CA VAL A 322 29.43 -6.54 5.52
C VAL A 322 30.72 -6.12 4.84
N GLU A 323 31.45 -5.21 5.46
CA GLU A 323 32.69 -4.67 4.92
C GLU A 323 33.84 -4.87 5.90
N ALA A 324 35.08 -4.84 5.38
CA ALA A 324 36.26 -4.73 6.24
C ALA A 324 36.24 -3.38 6.97
N ARG A 325 36.86 -3.34 8.16
CA ARG A 325 36.87 -2.13 9.01
C ARG A 325 37.37 -0.89 8.27
N GLU A 326 38.42 -1.07 7.46
CA GLU A 326 39.10 0.01 6.73
C GLU A 326 38.43 0.39 5.40
N THR A 327 37.42 -0.37 4.94
CA THR A 327 36.72 -0.07 3.68
C THR A 327 36.00 1.27 3.78
N ASP A 328 36.13 2.15 2.78
CA ASP A 328 35.32 3.36 2.70
C ASP A 328 33.83 2.99 2.56
N PRO A 329 32.91 3.46 3.42
CA PRO A 329 31.48 3.19 3.29
C PRO A 329 30.91 3.53 1.91
N LEU A 330 31.45 4.55 1.23
CA LEU A 330 31.01 4.94 -0.11
C LEU A 330 31.41 3.97 -1.23
N SER A 331 32.41 3.12 -0.99
CA SER A 331 32.84 2.06 -1.90
C SER A 331 32.31 0.68 -1.50
N SER A 332 31.27 0.63 -0.67
CA SER A 332 30.68 -0.62 -0.18
C SER A 332 29.80 -1.30 -1.23
N ALA A 333 29.62 -2.62 -1.12
CA ALA A 333 28.69 -3.34 -1.99
C ALA A 333 27.23 -2.83 -1.84
N ALA A 334 26.87 -2.31 -0.66
CA ALA A 334 25.58 -1.65 -0.45
C ALA A 334 25.44 -0.36 -1.29
N ALA A 335 26.51 0.45 -1.36
CA ALA A 335 26.56 1.67 -2.16
C ALA A 335 26.36 1.37 -3.65
N ASP A 336 27.04 0.34 -4.17
CA ASP A 336 26.95 -0.10 -5.56
C ASP A 336 25.52 -0.53 -5.95
N LEU A 337 24.85 -1.29 -5.06
CA LEU A 337 23.47 -1.72 -5.27
C LEU A 337 22.49 -0.54 -5.32
N VAL A 338 22.70 0.47 -4.47
CA VAL A 338 21.93 1.71 -4.46
C VAL A 338 22.21 2.56 -5.70
N ALA A 339 23.47 2.65 -6.15
CA ALA A 339 23.81 3.33 -7.39
C ALA A 339 23.08 2.70 -8.59
N LYS A 340 23.07 1.37 -8.67
CA LYS A 340 22.32 0.62 -9.69
C LYS A 340 20.81 0.84 -9.61
N ALA A 341 20.24 0.93 -8.41
CA ALA A 341 18.82 1.29 -8.23
C ALA A 341 18.55 2.70 -8.78
N LYS A 342 19.44 3.67 -8.52
CA LYS A 342 19.34 5.04 -9.04
C LYS A 342 19.41 5.13 -10.56
N GLU A 343 20.26 4.34 -11.19
CA GLU A 343 20.28 4.21 -12.66
C GLU A 343 18.95 3.68 -13.20
N THR A 344 18.40 2.65 -12.54
CA THR A 344 17.08 2.10 -12.89
C THR A 344 15.98 3.14 -12.76
N TYR A 345 15.93 3.87 -11.65
CA TYR A 345 14.96 4.96 -11.44
C TYR A 345 15.07 6.04 -12.51
N LYS A 346 16.29 6.42 -12.89
CA LYS A 346 16.52 7.42 -13.94
C LYS A 346 16.03 6.93 -15.29
N ALA A 347 16.25 5.65 -15.63
CA ALA A 347 15.77 5.05 -16.87
C ALA A 347 14.24 5.02 -16.96
N GLU A 348 13.56 4.78 -15.84
CA GLU A 348 12.09 4.70 -15.75
C GLU A 348 11.42 6.05 -15.45
N GLY A 349 12.18 7.14 -15.36
CA GLY A 349 11.65 8.47 -15.06
C GLY A 349 11.12 8.65 -13.62
N VAL A 350 11.48 7.76 -12.69
CA VAL A 350 11.05 7.82 -11.29
C VAL A 350 11.94 8.78 -10.50
N VAL A 351 11.40 9.95 -10.16
CA VAL A 351 12.10 11.05 -9.51
C VAL A 351 12.37 10.75 -8.03
N GLY A 352 13.62 10.95 -7.63
CA GLY A 352 14.11 10.79 -6.25
C GLY A 352 14.34 12.10 -5.50
N SER A 353 14.83 11.97 -4.27
CA SER A 353 15.33 13.09 -3.46
C SER A 353 16.84 12.94 -3.22
N PRO A 354 17.74 13.33 -4.15
CA PRO A 354 19.18 13.06 -4.03
C PRO A 354 19.83 13.56 -2.74
N HIS A 355 19.32 14.67 -2.17
CA HIS A 355 19.78 15.26 -0.92
C HIS A 355 19.44 14.43 0.34
N LYS A 356 18.61 13.39 0.20
CA LYS A 356 18.25 12.46 1.28
C LYS A 356 18.80 11.05 1.07
N ASP A 357 19.36 10.75 -0.10
CA ASP A 357 19.95 9.45 -0.36
C ASP A 357 21.15 9.24 0.57
N VAL A 358 21.33 8.01 1.05
CA VAL A 358 22.50 7.60 1.84
C VAL A 358 23.28 6.62 0.98
N LEU A 359 24.47 6.99 0.53
CA LEU A 359 25.29 6.15 -0.37
C LEU A 359 26.32 5.29 0.38
N GLY A 360 26.19 5.18 1.71
CA GLY A 360 27.13 4.45 2.55
C GLY A 360 27.26 5.12 3.90
N SER A 361 26.77 4.47 4.95
CA SER A 361 26.90 4.94 6.33
C SER A 361 27.12 3.77 7.28
N GLU A 362 27.90 4.01 8.33
CA GLU A 362 28.13 3.07 9.43
C GLU A 362 27.07 3.20 10.54
N VAL A 363 26.36 4.33 10.57
CA VAL A 363 25.22 4.58 11.45
C VAL A 363 24.05 5.04 10.60
N PHE A 364 23.00 4.22 10.52
CA PHE A 364 21.88 4.48 9.62
C PHE A 364 20.59 3.89 10.17
N THR A 365 19.48 4.37 9.61
CA THR A 365 18.15 3.80 9.87
C THR A 365 17.63 3.13 8.61
N ALA A 366 17.19 1.88 8.73
CA ALA A 366 16.55 1.12 7.67
C ALA A 366 15.40 0.30 8.25
N ALA A 367 14.26 0.22 7.55
CA ALA A 367 13.07 -0.50 8.00
C ALA A 367 12.57 -0.11 9.42
N GLY A 368 12.86 1.12 9.87
CA GLY A 368 12.54 1.58 11.22
C GLY A 368 13.44 1.00 12.32
N ALA A 369 14.58 0.39 11.95
CA ALA A 369 15.65 -0.03 12.86
C ALA A 369 16.88 0.85 12.65
N GLN A 370 17.54 1.21 13.74
CA GLN A 370 18.84 1.85 13.71
C GLN A 370 19.94 0.79 13.83
N VAL A 371 20.90 0.86 12.92
CA VAL A 371 22.14 0.11 12.96
C VAL A 371 23.25 1.04 13.43
N ASP A 372 24.03 0.59 14.40
CA ASP A 372 25.24 1.27 14.87
C ASP A 372 26.45 0.35 14.69
N SER A 373 27.22 0.66 13.64
CA SER A 373 28.51 0.08 13.31
C SER A 373 29.62 1.15 13.39
N SER A 374 29.46 2.17 14.22
CA SER A 374 30.48 3.21 14.41
C SER A 374 31.74 2.68 15.11
N SER A 375 32.79 3.50 15.14
CA SER A 375 34.09 3.15 15.73
C SER A 375 34.02 2.68 17.19
N GLY A 376 33.06 3.17 17.98
CA GLY A 376 32.88 2.80 19.38
C GLY A 376 32.52 1.32 19.58
N PRO A 377 31.32 0.85 19.12
CA PRO A 377 30.95 -0.56 19.13
C PRO A 377 31.97 -1.47 18.44
N LEU A 378 32.50 -1.02 17.28
CA LEU A 378 33.45 -1.80 16.50
C LEU A 378 34.78 -2.04 17.22
N ALA A 379 35.26 -1.10 18.04
CA ALA A 379 36.47 -1.30 18.85
C ALA A 379 36.35 -2.52 19.78
N SER A 380 35.12 -2.88 20.18
CA SER A 380 34.83 -4.09 20.98
C SER A 380 34.42 -5.29 20.11
N GLY A 381 34.46 -5.17 18.78
CA GLY A 381 33.99 -6.17 17.83
C GLY A 381 32.47 -6.36 17.85
N ARG A 382 31.71 -5.29 18.06
CA ARG A 382 30.25 -5.32 18.16
C ARG A 382 29.60 -4.46 17.07
N VAL A 383 28.42 -4.88 16.65
CA VAL A 383 27.53 -4.11 15.77
C VAL A 383 26.12 -4.22 16.35
N PHE A 384 25.48 -3.10 16.61
CA PHE A 384 24.19 -3.07 17.30
C PHE A 384 23.04 -2.76 16.35
N VAL A 385 21.90 -3.43 16.58
CA VAL A 385 20.63 -3.16 15.93
C VAL A 385 19.59 -2.89 17.01
N SER A 386 18.87 -1.78 16.87
CA SER A 386 17.89 -1.31 17.87
C SER A 386 16.77 -0.51 17.21
N ALA A 387 15.76 -0.11 17.99
CA ALA A 387 14.88 0.96 17.58
C ALA A 387 15.65 2.29 17.52
N PRO A 388 15.26 3.27 16.68
CA PRO A 388 15.93 4.56 16.61
C PRO A 388 16.09 5.21 17.99
N THR A 389 17.29 5.69 18.28
CA THR A 389 17.68 6.24 19.59
C THR A 389 16.74 7.37 20.01
N GLU A 390 16.39 8.25 19.08
CA GLU A 390 15.45 9.35 19.32
C GLU A 390 14.05 8.85 19.71
N LYS A 391 13.58 7.76 19.07
CA LYS A 391 12.31 7.11 19.40
C LYS A 391 12.35 6.51 20.80
N LEU A 392 13.43 5.82 21.16
CA LEU A 392 13.62 5.25 22.50
C LEU A 392 13.62 6.33 23.57
N LEU A 393 14.38 7.41 23.37
CA LEU A 393 14.43 8.54 24.30
C LEU A 393 13.06 9.22 24.46
N ALA A 394 12.38 9.50 23.35
CA ALA A 394 11.04 10.08 23.37
C ALA A 394 10.06 9.16 24.12
N LEU A 395 10.10 7.86 23.85
CA LEU A 395 9.23 6.88 24.48
C LEU A 395 9.51 6.74 25.98
N SER A 396 10.78 6.75 26.39
CA SER A 396 11.17 6.79 27.81
C SER A 396 10.62 8.04 28.50
N VAL A 397 10.79 9.22 27.90
CA VAL A 397 10.30 10.49 28.49
C VAL A 397 8.77 10.49 28.62
N ILE A 398 8.05 10.08 27.58
CA ILE A 398 6.58 10.02 27.62
C ILE A 398 6.13 9.01 28.68
N SER A 399 6.80 7.86 28.78
CA SER A 399 6.45 6.82 29.74
C SER A 399 6.68 7.26 31.19
N LEU A 400 7.78 7.94 31.47
CA LEU A 400 8.04 8.53 32.81
C LEU A 400 7.00 9.60 33.17
N ARG A 401 6.57 10.42 32.19
CA ARG A 401 5.51 11.40 32.41
C ARG A 401 4.16 10.74 32.64
N ALA A 402 3.82 9.72 31.85
CA ALA A 402 2.58 8.95 32.01
C ALA A 402 2.53 8.24 33.37
N ALA A 403 3.64 7.62 33.80
CA ALA A 403 3.75 6.95 35.10
C ALA A 403 3.52 7.89 36.29
N ALA A 404 3.83 9.19 36.15
CA ALA A 404 3.57 10.19 37.18
C ALA A 404 2.09 10.60 37.30
N LEU A 405 1.25 10.28 36.31
CA LEU A 405 -0.17 10.63 36.32
C LEU A 405 -0.99 9.60 37.11
N PRO A 406 -2.10 10.00 37.77
CA PRO A 406 -3.01 9.08 38.46
C PRO A 406 -3.86 8.25 37.48
N ALA A 407 -4.08 8.76 36.26
CA ALA A 407 -4.90 8.14 35.23
C ALA A 407 -4.37 8.50 33.85
N ILE A 408 -4.59 7.63 32.87
CA ILE A 408 -4.26 7.83 31.46
C ILE A 408 -5.45 7.41 30.59
N SER A 409 -5.55 8.01 29.40
CA SER A 409 -6.53 7.60 28.38
C SER A 409 -6.21 6.21 27.81
N GLU A 410 -7.22 5.42 27.47
CA GLU A 410 -7.07 4.11 26.79
C GLU A 410 -6.23 4.22 25.51
N GLU A 411 -6.41 5.29 24.73
CA GLU A 411 -5.66 5.56 23.49
C GLU A 411 -4.17 5.74 23.78
N LEU A 412 -3.84 6.45 24.86
CA LEU A 412 -2.45 6.63 25.28
C LEU A 412 -1.87 5.30 25.75
N ALA A 413 -2.62 4.51 26.51
CA ALA A 413 -2.19 3.18 26.94
C ALA A 413 -1.92 2.26 25.74
N SER A 414 -2.86 2.16 24.79
CA SER A 414 -2.71 1.39 23.55
C SER A 414 -1.55 1.87 22.67
N SER A 415 -1.37 3.20 22.56
CA SER A 415 -0.27 3.78 21.79
C SER A 415 1.10 3.53 22.42
N LEU A 416 1.20 3.67 23.74
CA LEU A 416 2.43 3.37 24.50
C LEU A 416 2.78 1.89 24.43
N SER A 417 1.80 1.00 24.65
CA SER A 417 2.04 -0.45 24.63
C SER A 417 2.49 -0.90 23.24
N GLY A 418 1.82 -0.47 22.16
CA GLY A 418 2.23 -0.75 20.79
C GLY A 418 3.62 -0.19 20.45
N SER A 419 3.93 1.03 20.91
CA SER A 419 5.25 1.65 20.70
C SER A 419 6.37 0.91 21.42
N TRP A 420 6.13 0.45 22.65
CA TRP A 420 7.08 -0.35 23.41
C TRP A 420 7.24 -1.75 22.83
N ILE A 421 6.16 -2.42 22.41
CA ILE A 421 6.26 -3.71 21.69
C ILE A 421 7.23 -3.57 20.52
N SER A 422 7.10 -2.51 19.70
CA SER A 422 8.00 -2.25 18.57
C SER A 422 9.47 -2.14 18.98
N ALA A 423 9.78 -1.57 20.16
CA ALA A 423 11.14 -1.48 20.69
C ALA A 423 11.64 -2.79 21.31
N LEU A 424 10.78 -3.50 22.05
CA LEU A 424 11.09 -4.76 22.71
C LEU A 424 11.40 -5.89 21.71
N MET A 425 10.91 -5.79 20.47
CA MET A 425 11.28 -6.73 19.41
C MET A 425 12.80 -6.77 19.14
N PHE A 426 13.54 -5.71 19.44
CA PHE A 426 15.00 -5.68 19.33
C PHE A 426 15.72 -6.34 20.51
N ARG A 427 15.02 -6.63 21.62
CA ARG A 427 15.54 -7.33 22.79
C ARG A 427 14.42 -8.05 23.55
N ARG A 428 13.94 -9.17 22.99
CA ARG A 428 12.70 -9.84 23.42
C ARG A 428 12.67 -10.30 24.88
N CYS A 429 13.82 -10.56 25.52
CA CYS A 429 13.82 -10.96 26.93
C CYS A 429 13.21 -9.89 27.86
N LEU A 430 13.11 -8.63 27.41
CA LEU A 430 12.51 -7.54 28.16
C LEU A 430 10.97 -7.50 28.07
N PHE A 431 10.34 -8.36 27.26
CA PHE A 431 8.88 -8.55 27.30
C PHE A 431 8.38 -8.99 28.68
N SER A 432 9.24 -9.61 29.50
CA SER A 432 8.92 -10.01 30.87
C SER A 432 8.59 -8.85 31.81
N ILE A 433 8.86 -7.60 31.41
CA ILE A 433 8.49 -6.42 32.19
C ILE A 433 6.98 -6.14 32.10
N PHE A 434 6.35 -6.47 30.96
CA PHE A 434 4.93 -6.27 30.79
C PHE A 434 4.14 -7.37 31.50
N ASP A 435 3.20 -6.97 32.36
CA ASP A 435 2.28 -7.86 33.05
C ASP A 435 0.84 -7.32 32.93
N GLY A 436 0.52 -6.24 33.63
CA GLY A 436 -0.84 -5.68 33.70
C GLY A 436 -1.13 -4.57 32.70
N PHE A 437 -0.10 -3.90 32.16
CA PHE A 437 -0.30 -2.66 31.38
C PHE A 437 -1.16 -2.84 30.12
N PHE A 438 -1.13 -4.00 29.47
CA PHE A 438 -1.94 -4.27 28.27
C PHE A 438 -3.45 -4.21 28.52
N ALA A 439 -3.89 -4.51 29.74
CA ALA A 439 -5.30 -4.47 30.11
C ALA A 439 -5.87 -3.04 30.19
N LEU A 440 -5.02 -2.00 30.16
CA LEU A 440 -5.43 -0.59 30.21
C LEU A 440 -5.75 0.00 28.84
N GLY A 441 -5.45 -0.72 27.74
CA GLY A 441 -5.74 -0.29 26.38
C GLY A 441 -7.20 -0.44 25.99
N LYS A 442 -7.55 0.05 24.79
CA LYS A 442 -8.89 -0.11 24.21
C LYS A 442 -9.31 -1.58 24.14
N SER A 443 -10.50 -1.86 24.66
CA SER A 443 -11.18 -3.16 24.51
C SER A 443 -12.09 -3.20 23.27
N ASP A 444 -12.50 -2.04 22.74
CA ASP A 444 -13.50 -1.92 21.67
C ASP A 444 -13.11 -0.79 20.67
N PRO A 445 -13.10 -1.02 19.34
CA PRO A 445 -12.70 -0.01 18.34
C PRO A 445 -13.67 1.17 18.14
N GLY A 446 -14.81 1.22 18.84
CA GLY A 446 -16.03 1.80 18.27
C GLY A 446 -16.53 3.20 18.67
N GLN A 447 -15.95 3.92 19.63
CA GLN A 447 -16.55 5.22 20.05
C GLN A 447 -15.80 6.44 19.52
N ALA A 448 -16.49 7.22 18.68
CA ALA A 448 -16.05 8.51 18.12
C ALA A 448 -16.05 9.66 19.16
N SER A 449 -16.58 9.40 20.36
CA SER A 449 -16.46 10.28 21.53
C SER A 449 -15.19 9.93 22.27
N GLY A 450 -14.37 10.91 22.62
CA GLY A 450 -12.97 10.72 23.02
C GLY A 450 -12.70 9.67 24.11
N SER A 451 -11.44 9.25 24.19
CA SER A 451 -10.94 8.20 25.09
C SER A 451 -11.46 8.25 26.52
N HIS A 452 -11.84 7.08 27.06
CA HIS A 452 -12.05 6.93 28.48
C HIS A 452 -10.73 7.05 29.25
N LEU A 453 -10.76 7.80 30.35
CA LEU A 453 -9.65 7.82 31.31
C LEU A 453 -9.73 6.56 32.20
N ARG A 454 -8.63 5.81 32.24
CA ARG A 454 -8.42 4.67 33.12
C ARG A 454 -7.49 5.07 34.25
N PHE A 455 -7.85 4.68 35.48
CA PHE A 455 -6.94 4.76 36.60
C PHE A 455 -5.67 3.97 36.28
N LEU A 456 -4.50 4.55 36.54
CA LEU A 456 -3.21 3.92 36.35
C LEU A 456 -2.71 3.44 37.71
N PRO A 457 -2.84 2.16 38.07
CA PRO A 457 -2.33 1.68 39.33
C PRO A 457 -0.80 1.74 39.34
N ARG A 458 -0.22 1.85 40.55
CA ARG A 458 1.21 2.11 40.69
C ARG A 458 2.07 0.93 40.19
N LYS A 459 1.54 -0.28 40.19
CA LYS A 459 2.19 -1.47 39.66
C LYS A 459 2.45 -1.33 38.15
N GLU A 460 1.43 -0.99 37.38
CA GLU A 460 1.52 -0.80 35.93
C GLU A 460 2.32 0.48 35.60
N ALA A 461 2.27 1.51 36.45
CA ALA A 461 3.15 2.67 36.35
C ALA A 461 4.64 2.29 36.51
N GLN A 462 4.97 1.32 37.38
CA GLN A 462 6.34 0.82 37.52
C GLN A 462 6.83 0.08 36.27
N GLU A 463 5.97 -0.65 35.57
CA GLU A 463 6.32 -1.28 34.28
C GLU A 463 6.84 -0.23 33.29
N LEU A 464 6.16 0.92 33.17
CA LEU A 464 6.59 2.04 32.33
C LEU A 464 7.93 2.64 32.77
N VAL A 465 8.16 2.77 34.07
CA VAL A 465 9.43 3.29 34.62
C VAL A 465 10.59 2.33 34.33
N LEU A 466 10.37 1.02 34.46
CA LEU A 466 11.36 -0.01 34.16
C LEU A 466 11.71 -0.01 32.67
N LEU A 467 10.72 0.03 31.78
CA LEU A 467 10.94 0.13 30.34
C LEU A 467 11.75 1.38 29.99
N ALA A 468 11.37 2.54 30.54
CA ALA A 468 12.08 3.78 30.31
C ALA A 468 13.55 3.74 30.78
N SER A 469 13.80 3.09 31.92
CA SER A 469 15.14 2.95 32.51
C SER A 469 16.02 1.95 31.75
N LEU A 470 15.42 0.91 31.17
CA LEU A 470 16.11 -0.14 30.42
C LEU A 470 16.23 0.16 28.92
N ALA A 471 15.65 1.25 28.43
CA ALA A 471 15.76 1.67 27.03
C ALA A 471 17.20 1.65 26.46
N PRO A 472 18.25 2.07 27.20
CA PRO A 472 19.63 2.04 26.70
C PRO A 472 20.20 0.63 26.43
N VAL A 473 19.57 -0.44 26.93
CA VAL A 473 19.99 -1.83 26.70
C VAL A 473 19.05 -2.60 25.77
N MET A 474 18.07 -1.92 25.16
CA MET A 474 17.10 -2.50 24.22
C MET A 474 17.69 -2.65 22.80
N MET A 475 18.78 -3.42 22.68
CA MET A 475 19.51 -3.63 21.43
C MET A 475 20.01 -5.06 21.29
N SER A 476 20.21 -5.49 20.05
CA SER A 476 20.81 -6.79 19.70
C SER A 476 22.18 -6.60 19.06
N ASN A 477 23.15 -7.43 19.47
CA ASN A 477 24.48 -7.49 18.85
C ASN A 477 24.47 -8.50 17.71
N VAL A 478 24.48 -8.03 16.47
CA VAL A 478 24.48 -8.89 15.26
C VAL A 478 25.87 -9.45 14.93
N ALA A 479 26.90 -9.05 15.68
CA ALA A 479 28.22 -9.66 15.66
C ALA A 479 28.43 -10.76 16.71
N ALA A 480 27.37 -11.13 17.45
CA ALA A 480 27.43 -12.27 18.36
C ALA A 480 27.46 -13.60 17.59
N SER A 481 28.34 -14.52 17.99
CA SER A 481 28.39 -15.87 17.44
C SER A 481 27.14 -16.67 17.82
N PHE A 482 26.73 -17.59 16.94
CA PHE A 482 25.73 -18.60 17.28
C PHE A 482 26.24 -19.51 18.39
N CYS A 483 25.33 -19.94 19.28
CA CYS A 483 25.65 -20.92 20.30
C CYS A 483 25.96 -22.27 19.63
N ASP A 484 26.98 -22.96 20.14
CA ASP A 484 27.38 -24.32 19.78
C ASP A 484 26.43 -25.39 20.36
N ARG A 485 25.35 -24.96 21.02
CA ARG A 485 24.33 -25.83 21.59
C ARG A 485 22.94 -25.35 21.22
N ILE A 486 22.06 -26.31 20.97
CA ILE A 486 20.62 -26.09 20.81
C ILE A 486 19.94 -26.52 22.10
N TYR A 487 18.93 -25.76 22.50
CA TYR A 487 18.12 -26.03 23.67
C TYR A 487 16.68 -26.26 23.25
N CYS A 488 16.02 -27.21 23.89
CA CYS A 488 14.58 -27.40 23.78
C CYS A 488 14.01 -27.40 25.21
N SER A 489 13.16 -26.43 25.50
CA SER A 489 12.47 -26.31 26.78
C SER A 489 11.04 -26.83 26.67
N ASP A 490 10.56 -27.49 27.72
CA ASP A 490 9.14 -27.76 27.90
C ASP A 490 8.37 -26.44 27.98
N SER A 491 7.27 -26.34 27.24
CA SER A 491 6.38 -25.17 27.23
C SER A 491 5.46 -25.13 28.45
N SER A 492 5.50 -26.11 29.35
CA SER A 492 4.67 -26.12 30.56
C SER A 492 5.07 -25.02 31.56
N SER A 493 4.07 -24.32 32.09
CA SER A 493 4.26 -23.24 33.08
C SER A 493 4.72 -23.73 34.47
N VAL A 494 4.91 -25.04 34.65
CA VAL A 494 5.15 -25.66 35.96
C VAL A 494 6.40 -26.53 35.98
N LYS A 495 6.72 -27.27 34.91
CA LYS A 495 7.73 -28.33 34.97
C LYS A 495 9.11 -27.97 34.41
N GLY A 496 9.29 -26.83 33.73
CA GLY A 496 10.58 -26.16 33.51
C GLY A 496 11.75 -27.01 32.94
N ALA A 497 11.47 -28.21 32.45
CA ALA A 497 12.49 -29.14 31.99
C ALA A 497 13.06 -28.65 30.66
N PHE A 498 14.35 -28.88 30.44
CA PHE A 498 14.98 -28.61 29.15
C PHE A 498 15.95 -29.74 28.80
N CYS A 499 16.11 -29.99 27.51
CA CYS A 499 17.20 -30.79 26.98
C CYS A 499 18.10 -29.92 26.10
N SER A 500 19.31 -30.41 25.84
CA SER A 500 20.25 -29.71 24.97
C SER A 500 21.13 -30.70 24.22
N SER A 501 21.59 -30.29 23.05
CA SER A 501 22.56 -31.02 22.23
C SER A 501 23.60 -30.06 21.68
N GLU A 502 24.81 -30.55 21.46
CA GLU A 502 25.79 -29.85 20.63
C GLU A 502 25.28 -29.72 19.20
N ALA A 503 25.65 -28.62 18.54
CA ALA A 503 25.28 -28.30 17.17
C ALA A 503 26.42 -27.54 16.50
N SER A 504 26.64 -27.81 15.22
CA SER A 504 27.58 -26.98 14.45
C SER A 504 27.03 -25.56 14.30
N PRO A 505 27.90 -24.55 14.12
CA PRO A 505 27.47 -23.18 13.86
C PRO A 505 26.52 -23.05 12.67
N GLU A 506 26.66 -23.90 11.65
CA GLU A 506 25.79 -23.93 10.46
C GLU A 506 24.37 -24.34 10.83
N VAL A 507 24.22 -25.39 11.65
CA VAL A 507 22.92 -25.90 12.09
C VAL A 507 22.27 -24.89 13.04
N ALA A 508 23.03 -24.38 14.01
CA ALA A 508 22.55 -23.36 14.94
C ALA A 508 22.10 -22.09 14.22
N ALA A 509 22.87 -21.62 13.22
CA ALA A 509 22.50 -20.48 12.39
C ALA A 509 21.23 -20.75 11.59
N SER A 510 21.13 -21.92 10.95
CA SER A 510 19.97 -22.27 10.13
C SER A 510 18.68 -22.31 10.96
N LEU A 511 18.73 -22.92 12.15
CA LEU A 511 17.61 -22.95 13.09
C LEU A 511 17.28 -21.56 13.64
N TRP A 512 18.29 -20.74 13.94
CA TRP A 512 18.06 -19.39 14.44
C TRP A 512 17.37 -18.51 13.40
N LEU A 513 17.81 -18.58 12.13
CA LEU A 513 17.32 -17.76 11.02
C LEU A 513 15.93 -18.21 10.53
N SER A 514 15.62 -19.51 10.63
CA SER A 514 14.30 -20.06 10.26
C SER A 514 13.27 -20.02 11.39
N ALA A 515 13.71 -19.83 12.64
CA ALA A 515 12.80 -19.76 13.79
C ALA A 515 11.83 -18.58 13.66
N ASP A 516 10.56 -18.84 13.93
CA ASP A 516 9.56 -17.79 14.02
C ASP A 516 9.89 -16.86 15.19
N LYS A 517 10.14 -15.59 14.86
CA LYS A 517 10.46 -14.54 15.84
C LYS A 517 9.26 -13.68 16.20
N LYS A 518 8.14 -13.78 15.48
CA LYS A 518 6.92 -12.99 15.74
C LYS A 518 5.92 -13.78 16.59
N GLY A 519 5.95 -15.11 16.47
CA GLY A 519 4.97 -16.02 17.07
C GLY A 519 3.73 -16.09 16.20
N CYS A 520 3.36 -17.30 15.79
CA CYS A 520 2.10 -17.63 15.14
C CYS A 520 1.37 -18.72 15.92
N TYR A 521 0.06 -18.87 15.69
CA TYR A 521 -0.69 -20.00 16.22
C TYR A 521 -0.20 -21.29 15.52
N THR A 522 0.69 -22.03 16.18
CA THR A 522 1.23 -23.29 15.66
C THR A 522 0.29 -24.44 16.03
N LYS A 523 -0.72 -24.72 15.21
CA LYS A 523 -1.15 -26.11 15.07
C LYS A 523 -0.11 -26.82 14.21
N LEU A 524 0.36 -27.98 14.66
CA LEU A 524 1.08 -28.91 13.80
C LEU A 524 0.13 -29.29 12.66
N ASP A 525 0.45 -28.87 11.44
CA ASP A 525 -0.24 -29.38 10.25
C ASP A 525 -0.06 -30.89 10.20
N PRO A 526 -1.16 -31.67 10.16
CA PRO A 526 -1.07 -33.00 9.64
C PRO A 526 -0.86 -32.84 8.12
N GLU A 527 0.35 -33.16 7.67
CA GLU A 527 0.77 -33.28 6.25
C GLU A 527 1.42 -32.04 5.61
N GLY A 528 2.67 -32.23 5.18
CA GLY A 528 3.51 -31.24 4.49
C GLY A 528 3.01 -30.89 3.10
N SER A 529 2.05 -29.97 3.02
CA SER A 529 1.68 -29.27 1.79
C SER A 529 2.23 -27.84 1.83
N PRO A 530 3.01 -27.39 0.83
CA PRO A 530 3.66 -26.07 0.86
C PRO A 530 2.71 -24.87 0.61
N ASN A 531 1.39 -25.06 0.52
CA ASN A 531 0.51 -24.06 -0.11
C ASN A 531 -0.75 -23.63 0.68
N HIS A 532 -0.98 -24.07 1.92
CA HIS A 532 -2.28 -23.78 2.57
C HIS A 532 -2.33 -23.03 3.91
N ASN A 533 -1.21 -22.60 4.51
CA ASN A 533 -1.26 -21.87 5.79
C ASN A 533 -0.69 -20.44 5.74
N GLU A 534 -1.31 -19.59 4.92
CA GLU A 534 -1.13 -18.12 5.00
C GLU A 534 -2.29 -17.38 5.70
N LEU A 535 -3.31 -18.10 6.17
CA LEU A 535 -4.64 -17.52 6.42
C LEU A 535 -4.85 -16.82 7.77
N GLU A 536 -4.04 -17.04 8.81
CA GLU A 536 -4.32 -16.46 10.13
C GLU A 536 -3.04 -16.04 10.86
N ALA A 537 -2.53 -14.86 10.55
CA ALA A 537 -1.58 -14.19 11.44
C ALA A 537 -1.79 -12.67 11.41
N LEU A 538 -2.58 -12.19 12.38
CA LEU A 538 -2.56 -10.84 12.95
C LEU A 538 -3.13 -9.67 12.14
N GLU A 539 -4.32 -9.83 11.58
CA GLU A 539 -5.20 -8.69 11.36
C GLU A 539 -6.55 -8.99 12.00
N ILE A 540 -6.74 -8.50 13.24
CA ILE A 540 -8.05 -8.40 13.87
C ILE A 540 -8.72 -7.16 13.25
N ASP A 541 -9.14 -7.26 11.99
CA ASP A 541 -10.20 -6.40 11.48
C ASP A 541 -11.50 -7.17 11.72
N ASP A 542 -12.41 -6.65 12.54
CA ASP A 542 -13.73 -7.24 12.75
C ASP A 542 -14.85 -6.23 12.41
N PRO A 543 -15.79 -6.54 11.50
CA PRO A 543 -15.70 -7.65 10.54
C PRO A 543 -14.60 -7.40 9.50
N PRO A 544 -13.82 -8.44 9.13
CA PRO A 544 -12.74 -8.31 8.17
C PRO A 544 -13.32 -7.92 6.82
N ARG A 545 -12.76 -6.86 6.21
CA ARG A 545 -13.12 -6.47 4.85
C ARG A 545 -13.02 -7.70 3.92
N PRO A 546 -14.07 -8.07 3.18
CA PRO A 546 -14.06 -9.27 2.37
C PRO A 546 -12.98 -9.19 1.30
N LEU A 547 -12.38 -10.35 0.98
CA LEU A 547 -11.43 -10.45 -0.12
C LEU A 547 -12.14 -10.20 -1.46
N ALA A 548 -11.48 -9.46 -2.34
CA ALA A 548 -11.91 -9.31 -3.72
C ALA A 548 -11.74 -10.64 -4.50
N PHE A 549 -12.48 -10.74 -5.59
CA PHE A 549 -12.39 -11.80 -6.60
C PHE A 549 -12.85 -13.20 -6.20
N ASP A 550 -13.54 -13.36 -5.08
CA ASP A 550 -14.21 -14.62 -4.77
C ASP A 550 -15.61 -14.66 -5.41
N PHE A 551 -15.67 -15.18 -6.64
CA PHE A 551 -16.87 -15.23 -7.47
C PHE A 551 -17.40 -16.66 -7.59
N ASP A 552 -18.68 -16.84 -7.29
CA ASP A 552 -19.41 -18.05 -7.65
C ASP A 552 -19.64 -18.12 -9.15
N ALA A 553 -19.91 -16.97 -9.79
CA ALA A 553 -20.04 -16.86 -11.24
C ALA A 553 -19.35 -15.60 -11.79
N LEU A 554 -18.38 -15.81 -12.67
CA LEU A 554 -17.68 -14.78 -13.42
C LEU A 554 -18.40 -14.54 -14.76
N CYS A 555 -18.92 -13.32 -14.96
CA CYS A 555 -19.84 -12.98 -16.04
C CYS A 555 -19.12 -12.24 -17.17
N LEU A 556 -19.04 -12.86 -18.34
CA LEU A 556 -18.37 -12.31 -19.53
C LEU A 556 -19.37 -11.91 -20.61
N PHE A 557 -19.05 -10.80 -21.29
CA PHE A 557 -19.75 -10.20 -22.41
C PHE A 557 -21.15 -9.66 -22.11
N ALA A 558 -21.59 -8.72 -22.95
CA ALA A 558 -22.94 -8.21 -22.97
C ALA A 558 -23.98 -9.35 -23.07
N GLY A 559 -25.06 -9.23 -22.30
CA GLY A 559 -26.12 -10.25 -22.21
C GLY A 559 -25.95 -11.24 -21.06
N SER A 560 -24.82 -11.25 -20.35
CA SER A 560 -24.65 -12.03 -19.11
C SER A 560 -25.35 -11.41 -17.90
N GLN A 561 -25.93 -10.21 -18.03
CA GLN A 561 -26.63 -9.49 -16.95
C GLN A 561 -27.86 -10.25 -16.40
N PRO A 562 -28.85 -10.71 -17.20
CA PRO A 562 -30.00 -11.43 -16.65
C PRO A 562 -29.66 -12.70 -15.85
N PRO A 563 -28.75 -13.59 -16.30
CA PRO A 563 -28.35 -14.73 -15.48
C PRO A 563 -27.51 -14.30 -14.26
N ALA A 564 -26.67 -13.27 -14.36
CA ALA A 564 -25.93 -12.74 -13.21
C ALA A 564 -26.89 -12.24 -12.11
N GLU A 565 -27.95 -11.51 -12.48
CA GLU A 565 -28.96 -11.04 -11.53
C GLU A 565 -29.76 -12.20 -10.91
N ALA A 566 -30.04 -13.25 -11.68
CA ALA A 566 -30.67 -14.46 -11.15
C ALA A 566 -29.77 -15.16 -10.13
N CYS A 567 -28.47 -15.27 -10.42
CA CYS A 567 -27.49 -15.82 -9.49
C CYS A 567 -27.40 -14.98 -8.21
N ALA A 568 -27.31 -13.66 -8.33
CA ALA A 568 -27.27 -12.73 -7.20
C ALA A 568 -28.52 -12.86 -6.30
N ARG A 569 -29.72 -13.01 -6.88
CA ARG A 569 -30.98 -13.23 -6.13
C ARG A 569 -30.98 -14.54 -5.33
N LEU A 570 -30.18 -15.53 -5.74
CA LEU A 570 -29.98 -16.78 -5.02
C LEU A 570 -28.85 -16.69 -3.96
N GLY A 571 -28.29 -15.49 -3.74
CA GLY A 571 -27.23 -15.26 -2.77
C GLY A 571 -25.81 -15.59 -3.26
N MET A 572 -25.64 -15.88 -4.56
CA MET A 572 -24.32 -16.11 -5.15
C MET A 572 -23.56 -14.81 -5.35
N ARG A 573 -22.23 -14.87 -5.18
CA ARG A 573 -21.30 -13.79 -5.49
C ARG A 573 -21.02 -13.76 -6.99
N VAL A 574 -21.51 -12.73 -7.67
CA VAL A 574 -21.31 -12.53 -9.10
C VAL A 574 -20.30 -11.41 -9.35
N SER A 575 -19.48 -11.57 -10.38
CA SER A 575 -18.60 -10.48 -10.83
C SER A 575 -19.41 -9.35 -11.46
N PRO A 576 -18.83 -8.14 -11.58
CA PRO A 576 -19.29 -7.19 -12.57
C PRO A 576 -19.29 -7.82 -13.97
N ILE A 577 -20.12 -7.31 -14.86
CA ILE A 577 -20.13 -7.74 -16.27
C ILE A 577 -18.83 -7.27 -16.93
N ILE A 578 -18.04 -8.23 -17.39
CA ILE A 578 -16.79 -7.97 -18.10
C ILE A 578 -17.10 -7.82 -19.59
N ASP A 579 -17.29 -6.58 -20.02
CA ASP A 579 -17.65 -6.21 -21.40
C ASP A 579 -17.11 -4.82 -21.78
N LEU A 580 -16.79 -4.64 -23.07
CA LEU A 580 -16.32 -3.37 -23.64
C LEU A 580 -17.30 -2.21 -23.47
N GLY A 581 -18.61 -2.50 -23.45
CA GLY A 581 -19.65 -1.51 -23.18
C GLY A 581 -19.65 -1.00 -21.73
N CYS A 582 -19.06 -1.75 -20.80
CA CYS A 582 -18.92 -1.35 -19.40
C CYS A 582 -17.62 -0.60 -19.13
N SER A 583 -16.51 -1.03 -19.74
CA SER A 583 -15.20 -0.38 -19.62
C SER A 583 -14.30 -0.75 -20.79
N SER A 584 -13.50 0.19 -21.27
CA SER A 584 -12.45 -0.09 -22.25
C SER A 584 -11.36 -1.00 -21.69
N GLU A 585 -11.24 -1.14 -20.37
CA GLU A 585 -10.31 -2.06 -19.72
C GLU A 585 -10.86 -3.48 -19.58
N PHE A 586 -12.12 -3.73 -19.94
CA PHE A 586 -12.73 -5.06 -19.99
C PHE A 586 -12.71 -5.69 -21.38
N ASP A 587 -11.80 -5.22 -22.24
CA ASP A 587 -11.51 -5.89 -23.49
C ASP A 587 -10.85 -7.26 -23.21
N VAL A 588 -11.60 -8.34 -23.41
CA VAL A 588 -11.10 -9.71 -23.20
C VAL A 588 -9.96 -10.09 -24.15
N LEU A 589 -9.75 -9.33 -25.23
CA LEU A 589 -8.62 -9.51 -26.14
C LEU A 589 -7.32 -8.89 -25.58
N LYS A 590 -7.41 -8.02 -24.57
CA LYS A 590 -6.22 -7.47 -23.89
C LYS A 590 -5.55 -8.57 -23.04
N PRO A 591 -4.21 -8.68 -23.09
CA PRO A 591 -3.47 -9.62 -22.24
C PRO A 591 -3.78 -9.46 -20.75
N SER A 592 -3.98 -8.23 -20.27
CA SER A 592 -4.28 -7.95 -18.86
C SER A 592 -5.57 -8.61 -18.37
N VAL A 593 -6.62 -8.64 -19.20
CA VAL A 593 -7.89 -9.28 -18.85
C VAL A 593 -7.75 -10.79 -18.94
N LEU A 594 -7.14 -11.31 -20.01
CA LEU A 594 -6.95 -12.74 -20.19
C LEU A 594 -6.09 -13.35 -19.06
N GLU A 595 -4.97 -12.71 -18.71
CA GLU A 595 -4.11 -13.09 -17.58
C GLU A 595 -4.89 -13.12 -16.27
N TRP A 596 -5.73 -12.12 -16.03
CA TRP A 596 -6.58 -12.06 -14.84
C TRP A 596 -7.62 -13.18 -14.82
N LEU A 597 -8.32 -13.44 -15.93
CA LEU A 597 -9.30 -14.53 -16.03
C LEU A 597 -8.65 -15.89 -15.77
N LEU A 598 -7.49 -16.16 -16.39
CA LEU A 598 -6.74 -17.39 -16.19
C LEU A 598 -6.25 -17.52 -14.74
N TYR A 599 -5.80 -16.42 -14.13
CA TYR A 599 -5.43 -16.40 -12.72
C TYR A 599 -6.61 -16.74 -11.82
N LEU A 600 -7.80 -16.15 -12.04
CA LEU A 600 -8.98 -16.42 -11.23
C LEU A 600 -9.44 -17.88 -11.32
N ILE A 601 -9.43 -18.44 -12.53
CA ILE A 601 -9.80 -19.84 -12.75
C ILE A 601 -8.74 -20.76 -12.14
N GLY A 602 -7.46 -20.51 -12.42
CA GLY A 602 -6.34 -21.34 -11.96
C GLY A 602 -6.15 -21.35 -10.44
N THR A 603 -6.56 -20.28 -9.75
CA THR A 603 -6.50 -20.18 -8.29
C THR A 603 -7.82 -20.55 -7.59
N GLY A 604 -8.83 -21.02 -8.34
CA GLY A 604 -10.14 -21.39 -7.79
C GLY A 604 -10.95 -20.23 -7.24
N ARG A 605 -10.61 -18.99 -7.62
CA ARG A 605 -11.30 -17.76 -7.22
C ARG A 605 -12.57 -17.49 -8.03
N ALA A 606 -12.67 -18.06 -9.23
CA ALA A 606 -13.92 -18.14 -9.99
C ALA A 606 -14.39 -19.61 -10.03
N ARG A 607 -15.55 -19.90 -9.41
CA ARG A 607 -16.12 -21.26 -9.36
C ARG A 607 -16.84 -21.66 -10.64
N SER A 608 -17.41 -20.69 -11.35
CA SER A 608 -18.07 -20.91 -12.64
C SER A 608 -17.90 -19.71 -13.57
N LEU A 609 -18.04 -19.95 -14.87
CA LEU A 609 -17.95 -18.94 -15.92
C LEU A 609 -19.28 -18.87 -16.65
N LEU A 610 -19.89 -17.67 -16.69
CA LEU A 610 -21.08 -17.38 -17.48
C LEU A 610 -20.64 -16.57 -18.70
N VAL A 611 -20.69 -17.20 -19.87
CA VAL A 611 -20.29 -16.59 -21.14
C VAL A 611 -21.51 -16.48 -22.03
N VAL A 612 -21.88 -15.25 -22.39
CA VAL A 612 -22.87 -15.01 -23.43
C VAL A 612 -22.14 -14.65 -24.70
N LEU A 613 -22.08 -15.57 -25.65
CA LEU A 613 -21.43 -15.28 -26.93
C LEU A 613 -22.27 -14.23 -27.67
N PRO A 614 -21.65 -13.15 -28.18
CA PRO A 614 -22.38 -12.18 -28.99
C PRO A 614 -22.99 -12.92 -30.18
N SER A 615 -24.28 -12.72 -30.40
CA SER A 615 -24.97 -13.23 -31.58
C SER A 615 -24.43 -12.48 -32.80
N LEU A 616 -23.36 -13.01 -33.39
CA LEU A 616 -23.02 -12.69 -34.76
C LEU A 616 -24.16 -13.26 -35.62
N GLU A 617 -25.05 -12.40 -36.09
CA GLU A 617 -25.61 -12.62 -37.41
C GLU A 617 -24.39 -12.64 -38.36
N LEU A 618 -23.88 -13.84 -38.63
CA LEU A 618 -23.03 -14.12 -39.77
C LEU A 618 -23.87 -13.84 -41.01
N THR A 619 -24.07 -12.56 -41.33
CA THR A 619 -24.54 -12.15 -42.65
C THR A 619 -23.41 -12.49 -43.60
N HIS A 620 -23.56 -13.66 -44.23
CA HIS A 620 -22.84 -14.05 -45.41
C HIS A 620 -23.13 -13.01 -46.50
N ARG A 621 -22.45 -11.85 -46.47
CA ARG A 621 -22.30 -11.01 -47.66
C ARG A 621 -21.34 -11.76 -48.57
N SER A 622 -21.88 -12.74 -49.31
CA SER A 622 -21.18 -13.29 -50.46
C SER A 622 -21.07 -12.18 -51.50
N SER A 623 -19.92 -11.51 -51.55
CA SER A 623 -19.49 -10.72 -52.69
C SER A 623 -19.14 -11.68 -53.85
N ARG A 624 -20.17 -12.30 -54.45
CA ARG A 624 -20.03 -12.94 -55.77
C ARG A 624 -20.23 -11.89 -56.85
N THR A 625 -19.23 -11.03 -57.01
CA THR A 625 -19.01 -10.30 -58.27
C THR A 625 -17.52 -9.95 -58.44
N ALA A 626 -16.66 -10.96 -58.38
CA ALA A 626 -15.31 -10.91 -58.96
C ALA A 626 -14.84 -12.34 -59.20
N ALA A 627 -14.15 -12.57 -60.31
CA ALA A 627 -13.59 -13.85 -60.78
C ALA A 627 -14.58 -14.85 -61.41
N LYS A 628 -15.08 -14.47 -62.59
CA LYS A 628 -15.20 -15.40 -63.74
C LYS A 628 -13.79 -15.54 -64.34
N VAL A 629 -13.48 -16.72 -64.90
CA VAL A 629 -12.21 -17.15 -65.54
C VAL A 629 -11.23 -17.72 -64.49
N GLU A 630 -11.12 -19.03 -64.28
CA GLU A 630 -10.56 -20.02 -65.22
C GLU A 630 -11.06 -21.45 -64.91
N LYS A 631 -11.25 -22.27 -65.97
CA LYS A 631 -11.68 -23.68 -65.92
C LYS A 631 -10.49 -24.60 -65.65
N GLY A 632 -10.70 -25.73 -64.95
CA GLY A 632 -9.80 -26.89 -65.05
C GLY A 632 -10.02 -28.04 -64.06
N THR A 633 -10.71 -29.09 -64.52
CA THR A 633 -10.53 -30.53 -64.20
C THR A 633 -10.83 -31.12 -62.80
N ALA A 634 -11.96 -31.85 -62.77
CA ALA A 634 -12.36 -33.06 -62.03
C ALA A 634 -11.34 -33.84 -61.17
N LEU A 635 -11.77 -34.34 -60.00
CA LEU A 635 -12.11 -35.78 -59.78
C LEU A 635 -12.85 -36.00 -58.44
N ALA A 636 -13.69 -37.04 -58.42
CA ALA A 636 -14.67 -37.39 -57.39
C ALA A 636 -14.09 -38.08 -56.15
N MET A 637 -14.81 -38.06 -55.01
CA MET A 637 -15.30 -39.28 -54.32
C MET A 637 -16.25 -38.99 -53.13
N ARG A 638 -17.48 -39.50 -53.26
CA ARG A 638 -18.39 -40.18 -52.29
C ARG A 638 -18.69 -39.56 -50.90
N GLY A 639 -19.99 -39.30 -50.65
CA GLY A 639 -20.62 -38.98 -49.34
C GLY A 639 -20.84 -40.21 -48.43
N PRO A 640 -21.80 -40.26 -47.47
CA PRO A 640 -22.96 -39.37 -47.28
C PRO A 640 -23.26 -38.89 -45.83
N LEU A 641 -24.33 -38.10 -45.73
CA LEU A 641 -25.05 -37.60 -44.55
C LEU A 641 -25.39 -38.64 -43.46
N MET A 642 -25.37 -38.23 -42.18
CA MET A 642 -26.39 -38.56 -41.15
C MET A 642 -26.25 -37.57 -39.96
N ARG A 643 -27.24 -36.69 -39.76
CA ARG A 643 -28.36 -36.76 -38.80
C ARG A 643 -28.00 -36.37 -37.35
N SER A 644 -28.66 -35.30 -36.94
CA SER A 644 -28.87 -34.76 -35.60
C SER A 644 -29.46 -35.78 -34.62
N THR A 645 -28.90 -35.84 -33.42
CA THR A 645 -29.59 -36.27 -32.19
C THR A 645 -29.01 -35.52 -30.99
N GLY A 646 -29.89 -34.99 -30.15
CA GLY A 646 -29.54 -34.33 -28.89
C GLY A 646 -29.15 -35.32 -27.80
N LEU A 647 -28.31 -34.85 -26.87
CA LEU A 647 -28.04 -35.45 -25.56
C LEU A 647 -27.96 -34.28 -24.57
N VAL A 648 -28.95 -34.04 -23.72
CA VAL A 648 -29.25 -34.71 -22.43
C VAL A 648 -28.06 -34.65 -21.46
N ALA A 649 -28.30 -33.88 -20.39
CA ALA A 649 -27.46 -33.64 -19.24
C ALA A 649 -26.99 -34.94 -18.56
N ARG A 650 -25.72 -34.94 -18.12
CA ARG A 650 -25.22 -35.83 -17.07
C ARG A 650 -24.57 -35.00 -15.97
N THR A 651 -25.24 -34.98 -14.84
CA THR A 651 -24.69 -34.70 -13.51
C THR A 651 -23.69 -35.78 -13.13
N SER A 652 -22.47 -35.41 -12.73
CA SER A 652 -21.53 -36.31 -12.04
C SER A 652 -21.23 -35.78 -10.65
N LYS A 653 -21.64 -36.56 -9.64
CA LYS A 653 -21.16 -36.48 -8.26
C LYS A 653 -19.79 -37.18 -8.15
N ALA A 654 -18.92 -36.56 -7.35
CA ALA A 654 -17.88 -37.11 -6.48
C ALA A 654 -16.81 -38.06 -7.05
N ARG A 655 -15.55 -37.59 -6.99
CA ARG A 655 -14.57 -38.06 -6.00
C ARG A 655 -13.72 -36.90 -5.54
#